data_AF-A0A820A4P0-F1
#
_entry.id   AF-A0A820A4P0-F1
#
_cell.length_a   1.000
_cell.length_b   1.000
_cell.length_c   1.000
_cell.angle_alpha   90.00
_cell.angle_beta   90.00
_cell.angle_gamma   90.00
#
_symmetry.space_group_name_H-M   'P 1'
#
loop_
_entity.id
_entity.type
_entity.pdbx_description
1 polymer ?
#
loop_
_entity_poly.entity_id
_entity_poly.type
_entity_poly.pdbx_seq_one_letter_code
_entity_poly.pdbx_strand_id
1 'polypeptide(L)'
;MQNSEHASNQTYQKSDIQATLLRQLDQLRQQYPERFSISIYVLAAVDETVDGKVEESFKQALTYYSGKRIILIPYNSGHFHWIGILIQFNSQEHIEQCEFIDPVIGSDFVPNKLQKQFTKVFPNYILRSRTAFMKHENQSKSETLVIANLLSLVQNATNISSESNQSNLQQFEKSLISGLTKWNISDATKLPEEIQEAEKQIQNDDASSTVRCLGELLTKMRPLNVQEIQRLVDKAKVAGKLIHGKEIILLIGETGTGKSTTIQFLAGSKMKKTKVEVEPGRFLEHITADGLITNSGLENVISSARNKSETRYITPVTIQLKDIFGSYEFGEIILCDAPGFGDTAGPEVDIANGVGVIEAIKGCKSVKILALSSYKSLGDRGQGIQRLAHLLINMIHGIQDRLSAILYAFTKYPSTIDVSALLIDIKMSKVDTDPLLRSDSAFVTVLTDMINKTKVGAENIDPVCGDPRNIIGKLKNVHGIMFPEEVFRFSMSEETQACIANQAQRDNSSVKSAFKHKDIDLVVYYLNKLKTLKDLLEHSTARDTYEDAIRFVSDSINEYCTGVTKKFNRALVSQDGLGKDDIDEYKSAIEYIQQIQKLTEHLGSNLLSPESLMQNIHSELQRRSQALIEEDLHSPLIGIYFDNLCILKETFKQLESFYNKSCESFRERFEKLQQSAREPIYINDFNKAAEIILKISKCLPILNSHLNGLVEEKYKNIVQLLLQHLNSFSEKADSILARTRLSENDIEVIRDYVKTMRSAKENSALQDRISTYLEMLTKINDKLVEDVKSISDNYNVLIEKIVNYFNQINNRIPELFQTSGDRALEDIETLVNDMDAIRTIPEIESKTAGAYYRTVESIRGHMQQLQRDVEQLLFPLDLQSGTLNYGKIARLLSRLKNAKWMNRVSPGAYDTSINRVTAELIQYFHELEDSLMKLDLSLRYPENVSVAEGIFEKIESLSVLERSVPELKKSKDAMVQRFLESVQGNFNRIQAKFNLQDITLYQMKQELKELEQIIREYEDLHSARVFLRKHDFSDINKLN
;
A
#
# COMPACT_ATOMS: atom_id res chain seq x y z
N MET A 1 50.30 17.47 8.47
CA MET A 1 49.90 18.47 9.48
C MET A 1 48.41 18.32 9.73
N GLN A 2 48.04 17.43 10.64
CA GLN A 2 46.70 17.28 11.23
C GLN A 2 46.90 16.30 12.39
N ASN A 3 47.59 16.79 13.42
CA ASN A 3 47.89 16.08 14.67
C ASN A 3 47.99 17.11 15.82
N SER A 4 47.09 18.10 15.82
CA SER A 4 47.13 19.21 16.80
C SER A 4 45.75 19.78 17.20
N GLU A 5 44.64 19.06 16.98
CA GLU A 5 43.30 19.52 17.39
C GLU A 5 42.52 18.51 18.25
N HIS A 6 43.22 17.60 18.95
CA HIS A 6 42.62 16.72 19.97
C HIS A 6 43.21 16.91 21.37
N ALA A 7 43.97 17.99 21.60
CA ALA A 7 44.62 18.28 22.89
C ALA A 7 44.03 19.48 23.66
N SER A 8 42.91 20.07 23.22
CA SER A 8 42.39 21.33 23.80
C SER A 8 40.91 21.34 24.17
N ASN A 9 40.27 20.17 24.35
CA ASN A 9 38.87 20.07 24.82
C ASN A 9 38.67 19.12 26.03
N GLN A 10 39.72 18.83 26.81
CA GLN A 10 39.62 18.10 28.08
C GLN A 10 39.66 19.05 29.29
N THR A 11 38.80 20.07 29.30
CA THR A 11 38.71 20.97 30.46
C THR A 11 37.28 21.46 30.72
N TYR A 12 36.29 20.57 30.65
CA TYR A 12 34.91 20.68 31.19
C TYR A 12 34.32 19.27 31.00
N GLN A 13 33.94 18.44 31.98
CA GLN A 13 33.24 18.63 33.24
C GLN A 13 33.81 17.64 34.29
N LYS A 14 34.32 18.11 35.43
CA LYS A 14 34.27 17.27 36.65
C LYS A 14 32.79 17.22 37.04
N SER A 15 32.09 16.19 36.59
CA SER A 15 30.75 15.88 37.08
C SER A 15 30.89 15.67 38.59
N ASP A 16 30.22 16.50 39.38
CA ASP A 16 30.31 16.42 40.84
C ASP A 16 29.47 15.21 41.30
N ILE A 17 30.09 14.03 41.28
CA ILE A 17 29.48 12.74 41.64
C ILE A 17 28.79 12.83 43.02
N GLN A 18 29.33 13.63 43.94
CA GLN A 18 28.72 13.91 45.24
C GLN A 18 27.41 14.68 45.08
N ALA A 19 27.39 15.77 44.31
CA ALA A 19 26.19 16.56 44.07
C ALA A 19 25.09 15.75 43.37
N THR A 20 25.47 14.84 42.47
CA THR A 20 24.52 13.96 41.77
C THR A 20 23.94 12.90 42.71
N LEU A 21 24.78 12.27 43.54
CA LEU A 21 24.36 11.31 44.54
C LEU A 21 23.44 11.95 45.60
N LEU A 22 23.77 13.16 46.06
CA LEU A 22 22.93 13.94 46.98
C LEU A 22 21.55 14.24 46.37
N ARG A 23 21.50 14.74 45.13
CA ARG A 23 20.23 15.04 44.45
C ARG A 23 19.33 13.80 44.32
N GLN A 24 19.90 12.66 43.94
CA GLN A 24 19.12 11.42 43.80
C GLN A 24 18.70 10.82 45.14
N LEU A 25 19.52 10.96 46.19
CA LEU A 25 19.17 10.56 47.54
C LEU A 25 18.00 11.40 48.08
N ASP A 26 17.99 12.71 47.82
CA ASP A 26 16.88 13.59 48.23
C ASP A 26 15.58 13.28 47.47
N GLN A 27 15.67 12.92 46.20
CA GLN A 27 14.50 12.41 45.44
C GLN A 27 13.94 11.13 46.08
N LEU A 28 14.81 10.20 46.48
CA LEU A 28 14.38 8.97 47.15
C LEU A 28 13.75 9.25 48.53
N ARG A 29 14.28 10.21 49.29
CA ARG A 29 13.68 10.66 50.55
C ARG A 29 12.29 11.24 50.37
N GLN A 30 12.09 12.05 49.33
CA GLN A 30 10.78 12.62 48.99
C GLN A 30 9.79 11.54 48.54
N GLN A 31 10.27 10.53 47.81
CA GLN A 31 9.43 9.44 47.29
C GLN A 31 9.03 8.44 48.38
N TYR A 32 9.86 8.23 49.40
CA TYR A 32 9.64 7.23 50.44
C TYR A 32 9.96 7.73 51.86
N PRO A 33 9.31 8.79 52.36
CA PRO A 33 9.68 9.44 53.63
C PRO A 33 9.65 8.49 54.84
N GLU A 34 8.69 7.56 54.89
CA GLU A 34 8.53 6.53 55.94
C GLU A 34 9.74 5.57 56.03
N ARG A 35 10.52 5.42 54.95
CA ARG A 35 11.66 4.47 54.87
C ARG A 35 12.99 5.06 55.36
N PHE A 36 13.08 6.37 55.59
CA PHE A 36 14.33 7.07 55.91
C PHE A 36 14.40 7.53 57.37
N SER A 37 14.16 6.62 58.31
CA SER A 37 14.29 6.89 59.76
C SER A 37 15.75 7.01 60.25
N ILE A 38 16.72 6.59 59.43
CA ILE A 38 18.17 6.67 59.71
C ILE A 38 18.76 7.87 58.97
N SER A 39 19.62 8.65 59.63
CA SER A 39 20.31 9.78 59.00
C SER A 39 21.36 9.27 57.99
N ILE A 40 21.31 9.77 56.75
CA ILE A 40 22.25 9.39 55.68
C ILE A 40 23.06 10.59 55.25
N TYR A 41 24.38 10.45 55.21
CA TYR A 41 25.31 11.50 54.85
C TYR A 41 26.16 11.07 53.65
N VAL A 42 26.37 11.99 52.70
CA VAL A 42 27.24 11.77 51.54
C VAL A 42 28.46 12.66 51.69
N LEU A 43 29.63 12.05 51.90
CA LEU A 43 30.89 12.78 52.01
C LEU A 43 31.45 13.19 50.65
N ALA A 44 32.42 14.10 50.67
CA ALA A 44 33.11 14.56 49.48
C ALA A 44 33.77 13.39 48.73
N ALA A 45 33.69 13.43 47.41
CA ALA A 45 34.36 12.46 46.56
C ALA A 45 35.87 12.49 46.82
N VAL A 46 36.45 11.30 47.02
CA VAL A 46 37.84 11.14 47.41
C VAL A 46 38.63 10.57 46.25
N ASP A 47 39.84 11.07 46.02
CA ASP A 47 40.74 10.62 44.96
C ASP A 47 42.01 9.99 45.55
N GLU A 48 42.31 8.75 45.16
CA GLU A 48 43.48 7.99 45.62
C GLU A 48 44.82 8.65 45.25
N THR A 49 44.83 9.50 44.22
CA THR A 49 46.01 10.26 43.78
C THR A 49 46.37 11.41 44.73
N VAL A 50 45.48 11.80 45.65
CA VAL A 50 45.72 12.86 46.63
C VAL A 50 45.97 12.24 48.00
N ASP A 51 47.24 12.14 48.39
CA ASP A 51 47.64 11.55 49.67
C ASP A 51 47.01 12.29 50.87
N GLY A 52 46.50 11.52 51.83
CA GLY A 52 45.88 12.03 53.07
C GLY A 52 44.36 12.28 53.01
N LYS A 53 43.78 12.55 51.84
CA LYS A 53 42.34 12.88 51.71
C LYS A 53 41.40 11.74 52.09
N VAL A 54 41.78 10.49 51.80
CA VAL A 54 40.98 9.30 52.13
C VAL A 54 40.90 9.09 53.64
N GLU A 55 42.03 9.23 54.33
CA GLU A 55 42.09 9.12 55.79
C GLU A 55 41.31 10.25 56.45
N GLU A 56 41.36 11.47 55.90
CA GLU A 56 40.58 12.61 56.36
C GLU A 56 39.07 12.38 56.19
N SER A 57 38.63 11.84 55.05
CA SER A 57 37.21 11.51 54.81
C SER A 57 36.70 10.44 55.79
N PHE A 58 37.51 9.43 56.13
CA PHE A 58 37.15 8.46 57.15
C PHE A 58 37.12 9.06 58.56
N LYS A 59 38.02 10.00 58.88
CA LYS A 59 37.96 10.75 60.15
C LYS A 59 36.71 11.64 60.23
N GLN A 60 36.31 12.27 59.13
CA GLN A 60 35.08 13.05 59.05
C GLN A 60 33.85 12.18 59.34
N ALA A 61 33.83 10.93 58.84
CA ALA A 61 32.77 9.97 59.10
C ALA A 61 32.58 9.65 60.61
N LEU A 62 33.66 9.77 61.39
CA LEU A 62 33.67 9.55 62.84
C LEU A 62 33.32 10.83 63.64
N THR A 63 33.83 11.99 63.22
CA THR A 63 33.85 13.21 64.07
C THR A 63 32.73 14.20 63.80
N TYR A 64 32.17 14.26 62.59
CA TYR A 64 31.20 15.29 62.20
C TYR A 64 29.74 14.88 62.39
N TYR A 65 29.48 13.58 62.54
CA TYR A 65 28.13 13.03 62.61
C TYR A 65 28.05 12.05 63.78
N SER A 66 26.96 12.10 64.55
CA SER A 66 26.73 11.25 65.73
C SER A 66 25.40 10.49 65.65
N GLY A 67 25.25 9.44 66.44
CA GLY A 67 24.07 8.56 66.46
C GLY A 67 23.97 7.58 65.30
N LYS A 68 22.82 6.88 65.17
CA LYS A 68 22.57 5.85 64.15
C LYS A 68 22.52 6.49 62.75
N ARG A 69 23.45 6.12 61.88
CA ARG A 69 23.66 6.78 60.58
C ARG A 69 24.29 5.90 59.52
N ILE A 70 24.11 6.26 58.26
CA ILE A 70 24.79 5.67 57.10
C ILE A 70 25.63 6.76 56.42
N ILE A 71 26.86 6.42 56.06
CA ILE A 71 27.80 7.32 55.40
C ILE A 71 28.18 6.72 54.05
N LEU A 72 28.01 7.50 52.99
CA LEU A 72 28.36 7.14 51.62
C LEU A 72 29.57 7.96 51.19
N ILE A 73 30.57 7.28 50.61
CA ILE A 73 31.81 7.91 50.15
C ILE A 73 32.09 7.45 48.71
N PRO A 74 31.99 8.33 47.71
CA PRO A 74 32.49 8.05 46.37
C PRO A 74 34.02 8.08 46.36
N TYR A 75 34.65 7.02 45.86
CA TYR A 75 36.10 6.83 45.85
C TYR A 75 36.62 6.62 44.43
N ASN A 76 37.54 7.47 43.96
CA ASN A 76 38.23 7.31 42.69
C ASN A 76 39.59 6.63 42.95
N SER A 77 39.79 5.42 42.44
CA SER A 77 41.05 4.66 42.60
C SER A 77 42.10 5.00 41.53
N GLY A 78 41.87 6.02 40.71
CA GLY A 78 42.74 6.43 39.59
C GLY A 78 42.16 6.08 38.22
N HIS A 79 42.62 6.77 37.16
CA HIS A 79 42.20 6.58 35.76
C HIS A 79 40.66 6.61 35.53
N PHE A 80 39.91 7.41 36.30
CA PHE A 80 38.44 7.47 36.26
C PHE A 80 37.74 6.16 36.69
N HIS A 81 38.40 5.32 37.48
CA HIS A 81 37.79 4.14 38.09
C HIS A 81 37.14 4.51 39.43
N TRP A 82 35.81 4.52 39.46
CA TRP A 82 35.04 4.87 40.66
C TRP A 82 34.54 3.63 41.40
N ILE A 83 34.63 3.68 42.72
CA ILE A 83 34.17 2.69 43.69
C ILE A 83 33.27 3.40 44.70
N GLY A 84 32.21 2.74 45.15
CA GLY A 84 31.34 3.25 46.22
C GLY A 84 31.67 2.63 47.57
N ILE A 85 31.79 3.43 48.63
CA ILE A 85 31.98 2.95 50.00
C ILE A 85 30.76 3.30 50.85
N LEU A 86 30.26 2.34 51.63
CA LEU A 86 29.20 2.51 52.62
C LEU A 86 29.70 2.14 54.01
N ILE A 87 29.42 2.99 55.00
CA ILE A 87 29.67 2.72 56.41
C ILE A 87 28.40 3.00 57.21
N GLN A 88 27.87 1.99 57.90
CA GLN A 88 26.71 2.10 58.77
C GLN A 88 27.12 2.01 60.24
N PHE A 89 26.64 2.97 61.03
CA PHE A 89 26.84 3.05 62.47
C PHE A 89 25.53 2.82 63.22
N ASN A 90 25.59 2.07 64.32
CA ASN A 90 24.46 1.93 65.23
C ASN A 90 24.30 3.12 66.19
N SER A 91 23.32 3.05 67.09
CA SER A 91 23.07 4.08 68.11
C SER A 91 24.18 4.22 69.16
N GLN A 92 25.09 3.24 69.27
CA GLN A 92 26.26 3.24 70.15
C GLN A 92 27.55 3.64 69.41
N GLU A 93 27.43 4.12 68.17
CA GLU A 93 28.55 4.52 67.31
C GLU A 93 29.52 3.40 66.90
N HIS A 94 29.10 2.14 67.04
CA HIS A 94 29.83 1.00 66.47
C HIS A 94 29.44 0.78 65.01
N ILE A 95 30.40 0.37 64.17
CA ILE A 95 30.15 0.01 62.77
C ILE A 95 29.40 -1.32 62.74
N GLU A 96 28.18 -1.31 62.19
CA GLU A 96 27.39 -2.53 61.89
C GLU A 96 27.77 -3.11 60.52
N GLN A 97 28.08 -2.23 59.56
CA GLN A 97 28.36 -2.61 58.19
C GLN A 97 29.39 -1.66 57.59
N CYS A 98 30.43 -2.20 56.95
CA CYS A 98 31.37 -1.42 56.15
C CYS A 98 31.72 -2.19 54.87
N GLU A 99 31.27 -1.66 53.74
CA GLU A 99 31.32 -2.33 52.44
C GLU A 99 31.85 -1.39 51.37
N PHE A 100 32.51 -1.96 50.36
CA PHE A 100 32.80 -1.26 49.11
C PHE A 100 32.23 -2.03 47.92
N ILE A 101 31.84 -1.28 46.88
CA ILE A 101 31.31 -1.81 45.63
C ILE A 101 32.11 -1.29 44.46
N ASP A 102 32.65 -2.22 43.68
CA ASP A 102 33.25 -1.97 42.39
C ASP A 102 32.29 -2.39 41.24
N PRO A 103 31.84 -1.46 40.38
CA PRO A 103 30.95 -1.76 39.25
C PRO A 103 31.65 -2.40 38.04
N VAL A 104 32.96 -2.60 38.02
CA VAL A 104 33.69 -3.18 36.87
C VAL A 104 33.87 -4.70 37.02
N ILE A 105 33.66 -5.45 35.93
CA ILE A 105 33.78 -6.92 35.92
C ILE A 105 35.26 -7.33 35.95
N GLY A 106 35.65 -8.19 36.90
CA GLY A 106 36.98 -8.80 36.97
C GLY A 106 37.96 -8.14 37.94
N SER A 107 37.58 -7.08 38.64
CA SER A 107 38.38 -6.45 39.69
C SER A 107 37.94 -6.91 41.09
N ASP A 108 38.33 -8.12 41.49
CA ASP A 108 38.33 -8.49 42.93
C ASP A 108 39.47 -7.78 43.70
N PHE A 109 39.78 -6.55 43.30
CA PHE A 109 40.88 -5.77 43.83
C PHE A 109 40.35 -4.86 44.93
N VAL A 110 40.58 -5.24 46.18
CA VAL A 110 40.77 -4.23 47.23
C VAL A 110 42.10 -3.56 46.91
N PRO A 111 42.20 -2.25 46.62
CA PRO A 111 43.50 -1.62 46.64
C PRO A 111 44.08 -1.84 48.04
N ASN A 112 45.16 -2.62 48.16
CA ASN A 112 45.86 -2.85 49.43
C ASN A 112 46.16 -1.52 50.16
N LYS A 113 46.22 -0.40 49.42
CA LYS A 113 46.32 0.97 49.92
C LYS A 113 45.04 1.44 50.64
N LEU A 114 43.85 1.22 50.07
CA LEU A 114 42.55 1.59 50.66
C LEU A 114 42.28 0.85 51.98
N GLN A 115 42.49 -0.47 52.02
CA GLN A 115 42.31 -1.25 53.26
C GLN A 115 43.29 -0.80 54.36
N LYS A 116 44.55 -0.51 54.01
CA LYS A 116 45.53 0.03 54.97
C LYS A 116 45.10 1.39 55.54
N GLN A 117 44.54 2.27 54.72
CA GLN A 117 44.06 3.58 55.16
C GLN A 117 42.79 3.46 56.01
N PHE A 118 41.88 2.54 55.66
CA PHE A 118 40.69 2.25 56.45
C PHE A 118 41.05 1.71 57.83
N THR A 119 41.94 0.72 57.93
CA THR A 119 42.35 0.12 59.21
C THR A 119 43.11 1.10 60.12
N LYS A 120 43.73 2.17 59.60
CA LYS A 120 44.30 3.23 60.45
C LYS A 120 43.24 4.01 61.23
N VAL A 121 42.05 4.20 60.66
CA VAL A 121 40.94 4.92 61.30
C VAL A 121 40.03 3.95 62.07
N PHE A 122 39.84 2.74 61.54
CA PHE A 122 38.99 1.70 62.12
C PHE A 122 39.80 0.40 62.35
N PRO A 123 40.65 0.33 63.39
CA PRO A 123 41.62 -0.76 63.57
C PRO A 123 41.01 -2.14 63.77
N ASN A 124 39.75 -2.21 64.21
CA ASN A 124 39.04 -3.48 64.49
C ASN A 124 38.08 -3.91 63.37
N TYR A 125 38.09 -3.23 62.21
CA TYR A 125 37.13 -3.47 61.12
C TYR A 125 37.84 -3.72 59.77
N ILE A 126 37.22 -4.57 58.95
CA ILE A 126 37.70 -4.91 57.60
C ILE A 126 36.65 -4.46 56.59
N LEU A 127 37.08 -3.75 55.55
CA LEU A 127 36.20 -3.25 54.50
C LEU A 127 35.85 -4.43 53.58
N ARG A 128 34.57 -4.84 53.57
CA ARG A 128 34.15 -6.04 52.83
C ARG A 128 33.78 -5.69 51.39
N SER A 129 34.22 -6.50 50.43
CA SER A 129 33.78 -6.37 49.04
C SER A 129 32.34 -6.86 48.91
N ARG A 130 31.51 -6.11 48.20
CA ARG A 130 30.16 -6.53 47.83
C ARG A 130 29.99 -6.52 46.32
N THR A 131 29.41 -7.60 45.80
CA THR A 131 29.06 -7.73 44.39
C THR A 131 28.13 -6.59 43.98
N ALA A 132 28.56 -5.77 43.01
CA ALA A 132 27.73 -4.71 42.45
C ALA A 132 26.42 -5.29 41.86
N PHE A 133 25.30 -4.60 42.11
CA PHE A 133 24.00 -4.92 41.53
C PHE A 133 23.98 -4.68 40.01
N MET A 134 24.73 -3.67 39.57
CA MET A 134 24.95 -3.37 38.16
C MET A 134 26.45 -3.39 37.85
N LYS A 135 26.85 -4.21 36.87
CA LYS A 135 28.22 -4.39 36.41
C LYS A 135 28.38 -4.04 34.93
N HIS A 136 29.55 -3.53 34.53
CA HIS A 136 29.88 -3.28 33.12
C HIS A 136 31.38 -3.47 32.84
N GLU A 137 31.74 -3.82 31.61
CA GLU A 137 33.14 -4.00 31.17
C GLU A 137 33.93 -2.70 30.94
N ASN A 138 33.28 -1.52 30.99
CA ASN A 138 33.85 -0.27 30.49
C ASN A 138 34.03 0.76 31.61
N GLN A 139 35.29 1.15 31.87
CA GLN A 139 35.67 2.10 32.93
C GLN A 139 35.04 3.49 32.75
N SER A 140 34.72 3.90 31.51
CA SER A 140 34.14 5.21 31.19
C SER A 140 32.70 5.44 31.72
N LYS A 141 32.03 4.40 32.23
CA LYS A 141 30.67 4.48 32.81
C LYS A 141 30.62 4.20 34.34
N SER A 142 31.78 4.13 35.00
CA SER A 142 31.86 3.75 36.43
C SER A 142 31.10 4.72 37.34
N GLU A 143 31.12 6.04 37.06
CA GLU A 143 30.47 7.08 37.88
C GLU A 143 28.96 6.85 38.10
N THR A 144 28.19 6.70 37.03
CA THR A 144 26.73 6.49 37.10
C THR A 144 26.37 5.18 37.77
N LEU A 145 27.19 4.13 37.56
CA LEU A 145 26.99 2.82 38.15
C LEU A 145 27.29 2.81 39.65
N VAL A 146 28.31 3.55 40.11
CA VAL A 146 28.59 3.72 41.55
C VAL A 146 27.43 4.41 42.25
N ILE A 147 26.90 5.49 41.68
CA ILE A 147 25.74 6.20 42.26
C ILE A 147 24.58 5.25 42.45
N ALA A 148 24.20 4.51 41.40
CA ALA A 148 23.04 3.63 41.47
C ALA A 148 23.25 2.42 42.40
N ASN A 149 24.47 1.88 42.46
CA ASN A 149 24.81 0.81 43.42
C ASN A 149 24.75 1.31 44.88
N LEU A 150 25.28 2.51 45.17
CA LEU A 150 25.22 3.11 46.51
C LEU A 150 23.78 3.40 46.95
N LEU A 151 22.93 3.89 46.05
CA LEU A 151 21.51 4.12 46.35
C LEU A 151 20.75 2.80 46.60
N SER A 152 21.05 1.75 45.85
CA SER A 152 20.47 0.42 46.09
C SER A 152 20.91 -0.16 47.43
N LEU A 153 22.17 0.07 47.85
CA LEU A 153 22.64 -0.31 49.18
C LEU A 153 21.89 0.40 50.29
N VAL A 154 21.69 1.72 50.16
CA VAL A 154 20.92 2.51 51.11
C VAL A 154 19.51 1.95 51.24
N GLN A 155 18.84 1.69 50.11
CA GLN A 155 17.49 1.12 50.10
C GLN A 155 17.43 -0.22 50.84
N ASN A 156 18.43 -1.10 50.63
CA ASN A 156 18.54 -2.37 51.34
C ASN A 156 18.79 -2.19 52.84
N ALA A 157 19.66 -1.25 53.24
CA ALA A 157 19.95 -0.96 54.65
C ALA A 157 18.77 -0.33 55.39
N THR A 158 17.94 0.46 54.69
CA THR A 158 16.73 1.08 55.24
C THR A 158 15.52 0.13 55.30
N ASN A 159 15.57 -1.02 54.62
CA ASN A 159 14.48 -2.02 54.62
C ASN A 159 14.46 -2.92 55.88
N ILE A 160 15.30 -2.67 56.89
CA ILE A 160 15.38 -3.45 58.14
C ILE A 160 14.41 -2.89 59.21
N SER A 161 13.17 -2.58 58.81
CA SER A 161 12.04 -2.42 59.74
C SER A 161 11.08 -3.59 59.52
N SER A 162 10.82 -4.34 60.59
CA SER A 162 10.19 -5.67 60.67
C SER A 162 8.79 -5.84 60.04
N GLU A 163 8.21 -4.82 59.41
CA GLU A 163 6.88 -4.89 58.77
C GLU A 163 6.93 -5.11 57.26
N SER A 164 8.07 -4.86 56.58
CA SER A 164 8.16 -4.96 55.10
C SER A 164 8.42 -6.36 54.55
N ASN A 165 8.71 -7.36 55.40
CA ASN A 165 8.86 -8.74 54.94
C ASN A 165 7.51 -9.33 54.52
N GLN A 166 6.39 -9.00 55.18
CA GLN A 166 5.06 -9.49 54.79
C GLN A 166 4.59 -8.92 53.44
N SER A 167 4.84 -7.65 53.14
CA SER A 167 4.41 -7.05 51.86
C SER A 167 5.23 -7.55 50.67
N ASN A 168 6.53 -7.76 50.85
CA ASN A 168 7.40 -8.31 49.81
C ASN A 168 7.15 -9.81 49.60
N LEU A 169 6.86 -10.57 50.67
CA LEU A 169 6.42 -11.96 50.57
C LEU A 169 5.05 -12.07 49.90
N GLN A 170 4.07 -11.23 50.23
CA GLN A 170 2.77 -11.21 49.55
C GLN A 170 2.85 -10.78 48.08
N GLN A 171 3.77 -9.88 47.74
CA GLN A 171 4.02 -9.46 46.36
C GLN A 171 4.78 -10.55 45.58
N PHE A 172 5.71 -11.25 46.24
CA PHE A 172 6.38 -12.43 45.69
C PHE A 172 5.40 -13.60 45.54
N GLU A 173 4.53 -13.88 46.51
CA GLU A 173 3.42 -14.85 46.45
C GLU A 173 2.49 -14.52 45.28
N LYS A 174 2.01 -13.28 45.16
CA LYS A 174 1.16 -12.89 44.02
C LYS A 174 1.88 -13.02 42.68
N SER A 175 3.17 -12.67 42.62
CA SER A 175 3.96 -12.78 41.39
C SER A 175 4.27 -14.23 41.04
N LEU A 176 4.58 -15.08 42.03
CA LEU A 176 4.85 -16.51 41.89
C LEU A 176 3.56 -17.25 41.53
N ILE A 177 2.43 -16.98 42.20
CA ILE A 177 1.11 -17.55 41.90
C ILE A 177 0.62 -17.12 40.50
N SER A 178 0.82 -15.86 40.10
CA SER A 178 0.50 -15.41 38.73
C SER A 178 1.40 -16.03 37.66
N GLY A 179 2.66 -16.32 38.01
CA GLY A 179 3.60 -17.06 37.16
C GLY A 179 3.20 -18.54 37.05
N LEU A 180 2.84 -19.17 38.16
CA LEU A 180 2.46 -20.58 38.27
C LEU A 180 1.10 -20.88 37.63
N THR A 181 0.13 -19.95 37.68
CA THR A 181 -1.17 -20.10 36.98
C THR A 181 -1.05 -19.99 35.46
N LYS A 182 0.02 -19.37 34.94
CA LYS A 182 0.36 -19.39 33.50
C LYS A 182 1.13 -20.65 33.08
N TRP A 183 1.65 -21.41 34.03
CA TRP A 183 2.41 -22.64 33.79
C TRP A 183 1.46 -23.85 33.79
N ASN A 184 1.22 -24.39 32.60
CA ASN A 184 0.40 -25.59 32.44
C ASN A 184 1.26 -26.84 32.75
N ILE A 185 1.42 -27.17 34.04
CA ILE A 185 2.07 -28.41 34.47
C ILE A 185 1.00 -29.49 34.55
N SER A 186 1.09 -30.52 33.70
CA SER A 186 0.19 -31.68 33.71
C SER A 186 0.26 -32.51 35.02
N ASP A 187 1.25 -32.27 35.88
CA ASP A 187 1.46 -32.90 37.19
C ASP A 187 1.15 -31.97 38.39
N ALA A 188 0.29 -30.96 38.23
CA ALA A 188 0.00 -29.93 39.24
C ALA A 188 -0.76 -30.41 40.50
N THR A 189 -0.97 -31.71 40.72
CA THR A 189 -1.79 -32.19 41.84
C THR A 189 -1.14 -32.05 43.23
N LYS A 190 0.19 -31.85 43.32
CA LYS A 190 0.91 -31.71 44.62
C LYS A 190 1.58 -30.36 44.86
N LEU A 191 1.77 -29.55 43.82
CA LEU A 191 2.46 -28.25 43.94
C LEU A 191 1.72 -27.24 44.85
N PRO A 192 0.37 -27.13 44.81
CA PRO A 192 -0.36 -26.21 45.67
C PRO A 192 -0.23 -26.52 47.17
N GLU A 193 -0.21 -27.80 47.54
CA GLU A 193 -0.04 -28.25 48.93
C GLU A 193 1.36 -27.92 49.46
N GLU A 194 2.37 -28.03 48.61
CA GLU A 194 3.77 -27.75 48.95
C GLU A 194 4.06 -26.25 49.04
N ILE A 195 3.38 -25.43 48.24
CA ILE A 195 3.41 -23.96 48.36
C ILE A 195 2.75 -23.54 49.69
N GLN A 196 1.58 -24.11 50.02
CA GLN A 196 0.91 -23.85 51.31
C GLN A 196 1.78 -24.26 52.51
N GLU A 197 2.52 -25.37 52.40
CA GLU A 197 3.44 -25.76 53.47
C GLU A 197 4.62 -24.79 53.59
N ALA A 198 5.19 -24.31 52.47
CA ALA A 198 6.22 -23.27 52.52
C ALA A 198 5.70 -21.96 53.13
N GLU A 199 4.49 -21.52 52.77
CA GLU A 199 3.81 -20.35 53.35
C GLU A 199 3.62 -20.51 54.87
N LYS A 200 3.21 -21.70 55.33
CA LYS A 200 3.04 -22.02 56.74
C LYS A 200 4.37 -21.98 57.52
N GLN A 201 5.47 -22.47 56.93
CA GLN A 201 6.79 -22.41 57.56
C GLN A 201 7.34 -20.98 57.63
N ILE A 202 7.05 -20.15 56.62
CA ILE A 202 7.36 -18.71 56.61
C ILE A 202 6.59 -17.99 57.72
N GLN A 203 5.31 -18.31 57.90
CA GLN A 203 4.48 -17.74 58.97
C GLN A 203 4.95 -18.13 60.38
N ASN A 204 5.65 -19.25 60.52
CA ASN A 204 6.20 -19.73 61.79
C ASN A 204 7.62 -19.19 62.11
N ASP A 205 8.19 -18.32 61.26
CA ASP A 205 9.52 -17.72 61.40
C ASP A 205 10.68 -18.74 61.52
N ASP A 206 10.46 -19.98 61.05
CA ASP A 206 11.49 -21.02 60.96
C ASP A 206 12.25 -20.86 59.64
N ALA A 207 13.31 -20.05 59.68
CA ALA A 207 14.19 -19.81 58.54
C ALA A 207 14.81 -21.09 57.96
N SER A 208 15.10 -22.09 58.80
CA SER A 208 15.76 -23.33 58.37
C SER A 208 14.80 -24.22 57.59
N SER A 209 13.57 -24.37 58.09
CA SER A 209 12.52 -25.13 57.42
C SER A 209 11.99 -24.42 56.18
N THR A 210 11.89 -23.09 56.21
CA THR A 210 11.53 -22.27 55.04
C THR A 210 12.53 -22.45 53.89
N VAL A 211 13.83 -22.34 54.18
CA VAL A 211 14.88 -22.55 53.17
C VAL A 211 14.85 -23.98 52.61
N ARG A 212 14.57 -24.98 53.46
CA ARG A 212 14.40 -26.37 53.03
C ARG A 212 13.20 -26.54 52.10
N CYS A 213 12.01 -26.06 52.48
CA CYS A 213 10.79 -26.18 51.68
C CYS A 213 10.92 -25.43 50.34
N LEU A 214 11.42 -24.20 50.35
CA LEU A 214 11.67 -23.44 49.12
C LEU A 214 12.72 -24.13 48.24
N GLY A 215 13.75 -24.73 48.84
CA GLY A 215 14.74 -25.54 48.14
C GLY A 215 14.12 -26.75 47.44
N GLU A 216 13.28 -27.53 48.12
CA GLU A 216 12.56 -28.68 47.54
C GLU A 216 11.65 -28.25 46.38
N LEU A 217 10.95 -27.13 46.53
CA LEU A 217 10.06 -26.56 45.52
C LEU A 217 10.85 -26.07 44.29
N LEU A 218 11.98 -25.40 44.51
CA LEU A 218 12.92 -24.99 43.46
C LEU A 218 13.46 -26.18 42.69
N THR A 219 13.89 -27.26 43.36
CA THR A 219 14.39 -28.48 42.69
C THR A 219 13.31 -29.15 41.86
N LYS A 220 12.04 -29.09 42.29
CA LYS A 220 10.91 -29.58 41.51
C LYS A 220 10.56 -28.69 40.34
N MET A 221 10.59 -27.36 40.49
CA MET A 221 10.28 -26.41 39.40
C MET A 221 11.39 -26.34 38.36
N ARG A 222 12.64 -26.40 38.83
CA ARG A 222 13.87 -26.34 38.04
C ARG A 222 14.77 -27.52 38.43
N PRO A 223 14.47 -28.74 37.91
CA PRO A 223 15.31 -29.91 38.12
C PRO A 223 16.77 -29.72 37.67
N LEU A 224 17.00 -28.75 36.78
CA LEU A 224 18.33 -28.46 36.28
C LEU A 224 18.61 -26.95 36.17
N ASN A 225 19.70 -26.50 36.80
CA ASN A 225 20.21 -25.15 36.71
C ASN A 225 21.28 -25.01 35.60
N VAL A 226 20.80 -24.79 34.37
CA VAL A 226 21.63 -24.60 33.16
C VAL A 226 22.69 -23.49 33.32
N GLN A 227 22.39 -22.40 34.04
CA GLN A 227 23.34 -21.31 34.25
C GLN A 227 24.48 -21.73 35.19
N GLU A 228 24.17 -22.50 36.23
CA GLU A 228 25.21 -23.04 37.12
C GLU A 228 26.09 -24.06 36.39
N ILE A 229 25.49 -24.89 35.52
CA ILE A 229 26.26 -25.80 34.65
C ILE A 229 27.24 -25.01 33.78
N GLN A 230 26.74 -23.98 33.07
CA GLN A 230 27.58 -23.10 32.24
C GLN A 230 28.73 -22.51 33.06
N ARG A 231 28.43 -21.95 34.24
CA ARG A 231 29.44 -21.35 35.13
C ARG A 231 30.50 -22.36 35.57
N LEU A 232 30.12 -23.60 35.88
CA LEU A 232 31.05 -24.66 36.28
C LEU A 232 31.88 -25.17 35.10
N VAL A 233 31.26 -25.35 33.93
CA VAL A 233 31.96 -25.73 32.69
C VAL A 233 32.97 -24.66 32.28
N ASP A 234 32.63 -23.37 32.39
CA ASP A 234 33.54 -22.26 32.08
C ASP A 234 34.76 -22.24 33.01
N LYS A 235 34.56 -22.51 34.31
CA LYS A 235 35.68 -22.68 35.25
C LYS A 235 36.57 -23.87 34.88
N ALA A 236 35.97 -24.98 34.47
CA ALA A 236 36.73 -26.15 34.01
C ALA A 236 37.51 -25.87 32.71
N LYS A 237 36.95 -25.10 31.77
CA LYS A 237 37.67 -24.63 30.57
C LYS A 237 38.87 -23.76 30.91
N VAL A 238 38.74 -22.86 31.90
CA VAL A 238 39.88 -22.06 32.39
C VAL A 238 40.99 -22.96 32.94
N ALA A 239 40.63 -23.98 33.74
CA ALA A 239 41.58 -24.97 34.22
C ALA A 239 42.22 -25.79 33.08
N GLY A 240 41.44 -26.19 32.08
CA GLY A 240 41.91 -26.87 30.87
C GLY A 240 43.00 -26.10 30.12
N LYS A 241 42.88 -24.77 30.01
CA LYS A 241 43.92 -23.93 29.40
C LYS A 241 45.26 -24.00 30.16
N LEU A 242 45.25 -24.19 31.48
CA LEU A 242 46.48 -24.26 32.29
C LEU A 242 47.24 -25.59 32.10
N ILE A 243 46.51 -26.66 31.75
CA ILE A 243 47.05 -28.02 31.58
C ILE A 243 47.22 -28.45 30.12
N HIS A 244 46.75 -27.63 29.18
CA HIS A 244 46.86 -27.90 27.75
C HIS A 244 48.31 -28.16 27.32
N GLY A 245 48.53 -29.24 26.56
CA GLY A 245 49.85 -29.67 26.09
C GLY A 245 50.80 -30.19 27.18
N LYS A 246 50.34 -30.33 28.44
CA LYS A 246 51.17 -30.76 29.57
C LYS A 246 50.89 -32.22 29.97
N GLU A 247 51.83 -32.80 30.71
CA GLU A 247 51.63 -34.09 31.37
C GLU A 247 51.03 -33.86 32.75
N ILE A 248 49.91 -34.51 33.05
CA ILE A 248 49.19 -34.32 34.31
C ILE A 248 49.03 -35.63 35.08
N ILE A 249 48.76 -35.51 36.38
CA ILE A 249 48.35 -36.58 37.25
C ILE A 249 46.93 -36.30 37.73
N LEU A 250 45.98 -37.09 37.26
CA LEU A 250 44.57 -36.98 37.62
C LEU A 250 44.29 -37.86 38.84
N LEU A 251 43.79 -37.24 39.92
CA LEU A 251 43.38 -37.98 41.12
C LEU A 251 41.93 -38.44 40.97
N ILE A 252 41.70 -39.73 41.17
CA ILE A 252 40.41 -40.37 40.97
C ILE A 252 39.99 -41.13 42.22
N GLY A 253 38.72 -41.00 42.60
CA GLY A 253 38.11 -41.75 43.69
C GLY A 253 36.81 -41.10 44.15
N GLU A 254 36.02 -41.82 44.93
CA GLU A 254 34.74 -41.34 45.46
C GLU A 254 34.89 -40.07 46.33
N THR A 255 33.79 -39.36 46.57
CA THR A 255 33.76 -38.25 47.54
C THR A 255 34.15 -38.77 48.93
N GLY A 256 35.09 -38.07 49.59
CA GLY A 256 35.59 -38.47 50.91
C GLY A 256 36.72 -39.50 50.91
N THR A 257 37.23 -39.97 49.77
CA THR A 257 38.44 -40.81 49.70
C THR A 257 39.73 -40.07 50.05
N GLY A 258 39.71 -38.74 50.12
CA GLY A 258 40.87 -37.92 50.52
C GLY A 258 41.71 -37.39 49.36
N LYS A 259 41.12 -37.15 48.18
CA LYS A 259 41.78 -36.52 47.02
C LYS A 259 42.43 -35.18 47.36
N SER A 260 41.65 -34.20 47.80
CA SER A 260 42.13 -32.85 48.15
C SER A 260 43.15 -32.87 49.30
N THR A 261 42.93 -33.73 50.31
CA THR A 261 43.89 -33.96 51.41
C THR A 261 45.20 -34.54 50.91
N THR A 262 45.14 -35.47 49.95
CA THR A 262 46.32 -36.08 49.32
C THR A 262 47.08 -35.05 48.49
N ILE A 263 46.39 -34.17 47.77
CA ILE A 263 47.04 -33.10 46.99
C ILE A 263 47.75 -32.11 47.89
N GLN A 264 47.13 -31.67 48.99
CA GLN A 264 47.82 -30.80 49.96
C GLN A 264 49.09 -31.45 50.50
N PHE A 265 49.02 -32.73 50.86
CA PHE A 265 50.17 -33.50 51.32
C PHE A 265 51.27 -33.64 50.25
N LEU A 266 50.92 -34.06 49.03
CA LEU A 266 51.87 -34.23 47.93
C LEU A 266 52.47 -32.90 47.47
N ALA A 267 51.74 -31.79 47.59
CA ALA A 267 52.24 -30.45 47.32
C ALA A 267 53.18 -29.91 48.43
N GLY A 268 53.48 -30.70 49.46
CA GLY A 268 54.43 -30.36 50.52
C GLY A 268 53.82 -29.61 51.70
N SER A 269 52.48 -29.54 51.80
CA SER A 269 51.83 -28.94 52.97
C SER A 269 52.09 -29.80 54.22
N LYS A 270 52.45 -29.16 55.33
CA LYS A 270 52.50 -29.83 56.62
C LYS A 270 51.08 -30.10 57.09
N MET A 271 50.73 -31.33 57.44
CA MET A 271 49.35 -31.70 57.79
C MET A 271 49.21 -31.99 59.29
N LYS A 272 48.03 -31.72 59.87
CA LYS A 272 47.68 -32.05 61.26
C LYS A 272 46.26 -32.59 61.40
N LYS A 273 46.03 -33.35 62.47
CA LYS A 273 44.68 -33.77 62.90
C LYS A 273 44.04 -32.67 63.75
N THR A 274 42.79 -32.34 63.46
CA THR A 274 41.99 -31.31 64.16
C THR A 274 40.58 -31.83 64.44
N LYS A 275 39.94 -31.32 65.49
CA LYS A 275 38.51 -31.58 65.75
C LYS A 275 37.68 -30.43 65.18
N VAL A 276 36.75 -30.74 64.29
CA VAL A 276 35.89 -29.77 63.61
C VAL A 276 34.44 -30.02 64.03
N GLU A 277 33.76 -28.97 64.48
CA GLU A 277 32.33 -29.02 64.77
C GLU A 277 31.54 -29.02 63.45
N VAL A 278 30.74 -30.07 63.23
CA VAL A 278 29.96 -30.21 61.98
C VAL A 278 28.49 -29.83 62.16
N GLU A 279 27.96 -30.03 63.36
CA GLU A 279 26.61 -29.67 63.84
C GLU A 279 26.75 -29.23 65.31
N PRO A 280 25.83 -28.41 65.86
CA PRO A 280 25.90 -27.98 67.27
C PRO A 280 26.10 -29.17 68.22
N GLY A 281 27.26 -29.24 68.89
CA GLY A 281 27.61 -30.31 69.82
C GLY A 281 28.21 -31.59 69.21
N ARG A 282 28.39 -31.67 67.87
CA ARG A 282 28.95 -32.84 67.17
C ARG A 282 30.27 -32.52 66.50
N PHE A 283 31.34 -33.20 66.93
CA PHE A 283 32.70 -33.02 66.44
C PHE A 283 33.17 -34.23 65.62
N LEU A 284 33.86 -33.98 64.51
CA LEU A 284 34.58 -34.99 63.73
C LEU A 284 36.07 -34.69 63.70
N GLU A 285 36.88 -35.75 63.73
CA GLU A 285 38.32 -35.63 63.48
C GLU A 285 38.58 -35.45 61.98
N HIS A 286 39.37 -34.45 61.64
CA HIS A 286 39.68 -34.04 60.27
C HIS A 286 41.15 -33.70 60.09
N ILE A 287 41.73 -34.07 58.94
CA ILE A 287 43.12 -33.75 58.57
C ILE A 287 43.13 -32.48 57.71
N THR A 288 43.87 -31.48 58.15
CA THR A 288 43.99 -30.18 57.47
C THR A 288 45.44 -29.68 57.49
N ALA A 289 45.77 -28.72 56.61
CA ALA A 289 47.08 -28.09 56.58
C ALA A 289 47.38 -27.31 57.89
N ASP A 290 48.64 -27.34 58.31
CA ASP A 290 49.19 -26.70 59.49
C ASP A 290 50.07 -25.51 59.08
N GLY A 291 49.49 -24.30 59.06
CA GLY A 291 50.20 -23.04 58.75
C GLY A 291 49.72 -22.36 57.47
N LEU A 292 50.49 -21.36 57.01
CA LEU A 292 50.24 -20.64 55.75
C LEU A 292 50.54 -21.54 54.55
N ILE A 293 49.59 -21.60 53.61
CA ILE A 293 49.73 -22.30 52.34
C ILE A 293 50.74 -21.53 51.48
N THR A 294 51.86 -22.17 51.13
CA THR A 294 52.97 -21.54 50.38
C THR A 294 52.84 -21.71 48.86
N ASN A 295 52.13 -22.74 48.40
CA ASN A 295 51.86 -22.98 46.99
C ASN A 295 50.52 -22.31 46.60
N SER A 296 50.56 -21.29 45.74
CA SER A 296 49.37 -20.56 45.28
C SER A 296 48.38 -21.44 44.52
N GLY A 297 48.82 -22.56 43.92
CA GLY A 297 47.93 -23.54 43.29
C GLY A 297 46.99 -24.24 44.27
N LEU A 298 47.27 -24.20 45.57
CA LEU A 298 46.43 -24.81 46.62
C LEU A 298 45.33 -23.88 47.16
N GLU A 299 45.26 -22.62 46.74
CA GLU A 299 44.26 -21.64 47.21
C GLU A 299 42.82 -22.12 47.02
N ASN A 300 42.58 -22.90 45.96
CA ASN A 300 41.26 -23.44 45.62
C ASN A 300 41.07 -24.92 46.01
N VAL A 301 42.03 -25.53 46.73
CA VAL A 301 41.97 -26.94 47.17
C VAL A 301 41.58 -27.01 48.64
N ILE A 302 40.29 -27.20 48.91
CA ILE A 302 39.71 -27.17 50.27
C ILE A 302 39.49 -28.59 50.81
N SER A 303 40.08 -28.89 51.97
CA SER A 303 39.85 -30.13 52.71
C SER A 303 38.70 -29.94 53.72
N SER A 304 37.58 -30.66 53.57
CA SER A 304 36.40 -30.55 54.44
C SER A 304 36.14 -31.82 55.26
N ALA A 305 35.64 -31.64 56.49
CA ALA A 305 35.23 -32.72 57.39
C ALA A 305 33.84 -33.28 57.03
N ARG A 306 33.11 -32.62 56.13
CA ARG A 306 31.74 -32.99 55.72
C ARG A 306 31.76 -33.94 54.53
N ASN A 307 30.76 -34.81 54.44
CA ASN A 307 30.55 -35.75 53.33
C ASN A 307 29.90 -35.06 52.11
N LYS A 308 30.33 -33.84 51.77
CA LYS A 308 29.93 -33.09 50.57
C LYS A 308 31.19 -32.67 49.83
N SER A 309 31.19 -32.76 48.50
CA SER A 309 32.34 -32.30 47.72
C SER A 309 32.40 -30.78 47.72
N GLU A 310 33.52 -30.24 48.19
CA GLU A 310 33.84 -28.81 48.06
C GLU A 310 34.45 -28.52 46.68
N THR A 311 35.16 -29.50 46.09
CA THR A 311 35.70 -29.42 44.73
C THR A 311 34.56 -29.62 43.73
N ARG A 312 34.31 -28.62 42.87
CA ARG A 312 33.22 -28.60 41.87
C ARG A 312 33.70 -28.53 40.42
N TYR A 313 35.01 -28.44 40.20
CA TYR A 313 35.65 -28.41 38.89
C TYR A 313 37.12 -28.83 39.05
N ILE A 314 37.73 -29.30 37.96
CA ILE A 314 39.13 -29.71 37.96
C ILE A 314 40.04 -28.54 38.36
N THR A 315 40.89 -28.75 39.36
CA THR A 315 41.82 -27.74 39.87
C THR A 315 43.26 -28.24 39.73
N PRO A 316 44.05 -27.65 38.81
CA PRO A 316 45.45 -28.03 38.64
C PRO A 316 46.33 -27.36 39.68
N VAL A 317 47.22 -28.15 40.29
CA VAL A 317 48.22 -27.72 41.27
C VAL A 317 49.59 -28.08 40.71
N THR A 318 50.35 -27.05 40.31
CA THR A 318 51.72 -27.22 39.86
C THR A 318 52.66 -27.32 41.05
N ILE A 319 53.51 -28.33 41.05
CA ILE A 319 54.53 -28.61 42.05
C ILE A 319 55.88 -28.60 41.35
N GLN A 320 56.80 -27.77 41.83
CA GLN A 320 58.18 -27.80 41.36
C GLN A 320 58.94 -28.91 42.07
N LEU A 321 59.60 -29.80 41.32
CA LEU A 321 60.30 -30.95 41.89
C LEU A 321 61.41 -30.54 42.86
N LYS A 322 62.03 -29.38 42.62
CA LYS A 322 63.03 -28.79 43.50
C LYS A 322 62.51 -28.49 44.91
N ASP A 323 61.22 -28.19 45.06
CA ASP A 323 60.60 -27.84 46.33
C ASP A 323 60.40 -29.09 47.22
N ILE A 324 60.46 -30.28 46.61
CA ILE A 324 60.22 -31.57 47.28
C ILE A 324 61.50 -32.40 47.42
N PHE A 325 62.32 -32.49 46.37
CA PHE A 325 63.55 -33.31 46.36
C PHE A 325 64.82 -32.47 46.58
N GLY A 326 64.71 -31.14 46.66
CA GLY A 326 65.84 -30.22 46.80
C GLY A 326 66.40 -29.75 45.45
N SER A 327 67.41 -28.88 45.51
CA SER A 327 67.92 -28.08 44.37
C SER A 327 68.51 -28.87 43.17
N TYR A 328 68.68 -30.19 43.28
CA TYR A 328 69.29 -31.04 42.25
C TYR A 328 68.26 -31.66 41.29
N GLU A 329 66.97 -31.58 41.60
CA GLU A 329 65.88 -32.10 40.77
C GLU A 329 65.16 -30.97 40.04
N PHE A 330 65.07 -31.08 38.71
CA PHE A 330 64.48 -30.06 37.84
C PHE A 330 63.21 -30.60 37.17
N GLY A 331 62.25 -29.71 36.94
CA GLY A 331 60.97 -30.03 36.31
C GLY A 331 59.78 -29.80 37.24
N GLU A 332 58.59 -29.97 36.67
CA GLU A 332 57.32 -29.78 37.37
C GLU A 332 56.42 -31.01 37.24
N ILE A 333 55.55 -31.19 38.23
CA ILE A 333 54.44 -32.13 38.18
C ILE A 333 53.16 -31.35 38.41
N ILE A 334 52.10 -31.70 37.66
CA ILE A 334 50.79 -31.08 37.80
C ILE A 334 49.83 -32.12 38.35
N LEU A 335 49.40 -31.91 39.60
CA LEU A 335 48.35 -32.72 40.22
C LEU A 335 47.00 -32.05 39.94
N CYS A 336 46.03 -32.81 39.48
CA CYS A 336 44.68 -32.31 39.22
C CYS A 336 43.73 -32.87 40.28
N ASP A 337 43.16 -31.98 41.11
CA ASP A 337 42.03 -32.34 41.96
C ASP A 337 40.80 -32.43 41.06
N ALA A 338 40.34 -33.64 40.80
CA ALA A 338 39.06 -33.85 40.17
C ALA A 338 37.97 -33.89 41.24
N PRO A 339 36.81 -33.27 41.01
CA PRO A 339 35.62 -33.50 41.82
C PRO A 339 35.28 -35.00 41.85
N GLY A 340 34.59 -35.47 42.90
CA GLY A 340 34.16 -36.87 42.95
C GLY A 340 33.31 -37.21 41.73
N PHE A 341 33.61 -38.28 41.01
CA PHE A 341 32.72 -38.78 39.96
C PHE A 341 31.62 -39.62 40.62
N GLY A 342 30.36 -39.43 40.20
CA GLY A 342 29.20 -39.97 40.91
C GLY A 342 28.83 -39.20 42.19
N ASP A 343 29.14 -37.90 42.22
CA ASP A 343 28.88 -37.04 43.38
C ASP A 343 27.39 -36.80 43.60
N THR A 344 26.93 -36.90 44.84
CA THR A 344 25.52 -36.65 45.22
C THR A 344 25.21 -35.16 45.41
N ALA A 345 26.10 -34.27 44.95
CA ALA A 345 25.97 -32.82 45.10
C ALA A 345 24.95 -32.18 44.14
N GLY A 346 24.39 -32.96 43.21
CA GLY A 346 23.34 -32.55 42.27
C GLY A 346 23.71 -32.81 40.80
N PRO A 347 22.71 -32.88 39.90
CA PRO A 347 22.92 -33.16 38.48
C PRO A 347 23.79 -32.07 37.80
N GLU A 348 23.79 -30.83 38.28
CA GLU A 348 24.63 -29.77 37.72
C GLU A 348 26.13 -30.03 37.93
N VAL A 349 26.49 -30.52 39.10
CA VAL A 349 27.88 -30.86 39.45
C VAL A 349 28.30 -32.09 38.67
N ASP A 350 27.44 -33.11 38.56
CA ASP A 350 27.73 -34.31 37.75
C ASP A 350 27.95 -33.97 36.27
N ILE A 351 27.11 -33.11 35.69
CA ILE A 351 27.29 -32.60 34.31
C ILE A 351 28.59 -31.82 34.19
N ALA A 352 28.84 -30.87 35.09
CA ALA A 352 30.05 -30.07 35.04
C ALA A 352 31.32 -30.91 35.23
N ASN A 353 31.26 -31.97 36.01
CA ASN A 353 32.35 -32.90 36.21
C ASN A 353 32.58 -33.73 34.94
N GLY A 354 31.52 -34.33 34.40
CA GLY A 354 31.59 -35.10 33.16
C GLY A 354 32.10 -34.26 31.99
N VAL A 355 31.55 -33.05 31.80
CA VAL A 355 31.86 -32.21 30.61
C VAL A 355 33.17 -31.51 30.87
N GLY A 356 33.26 -30.82 32.01
CA GLY A 356 34.38 -29.96 32.34
C GLY A 356 35.69 -30.70 32.59
N VAL A 357 35.69 -31.83 33.30
CA VAL A 357 36.94 -32.59 33.55
C VAL A 357 37.44 -33.20 32.25
N ILE A 358 36.56 -33.85 31.47
CA ILE A 358 36.94 -34.48 30.20
C ILE A 358 37.44 -33.42 29.21
N GLU A 359 36.67 -32.35 28.97
CA GLU A 359 37.09 -31.26 28.07
C GLU A 359 38.43 -30.64 28.49
N ALA A 360 38.67 -30.48 29.79
CA ALA A 360 39.94 -29.96 30.29
C ALA A 360 41.13 -30.90 30.00
N ILE A 361 40.96 -32.21 30.15
CA ILE A 361 42.06 -33.17 29.98
C ILE A 361 42.28 -33.62 28.53
N LYS A 362 41.28 -33.49 27.64
CA LYS A 362 41.42 -33.83 26.21
C LYS A 362 42.62 -33.14 25.56
N GLY A 363 42.87 -31.87 25.93
CA GLY A 363 43.98 -31.07 25.43
C GLY A 363 45.35 -31.37 26.06
N CYS A 364 45.47 -32.30 27.00
CA CYS A 364 46.74 -32.64 27.66
C CYS A 364 47.64 -33.51 26.77
N LYS A 365 48.96 -33.47 26.99
CA LYS A 365 49.91 -34.35 26.29
C LYS A 365 49.76 -35.81 26.73
N SER A 366 49.66 -36.04 28.04
CA SER A 366 49.40 -37.34 28.62
C SER A 366 48.77 -37.24 30.02
N VAL A 367 48.00 -38.25 30.41
CA VAL A 367 47.32 -38.30 31.72
C VAL A 367 47.75 -39.54 32.48
N LYS A 368 48.35 -39.36 33.65
CA LYS A 368 48.61 -40.42 34.64
C LYS A 368 47.47 -40.45 35.64
N ILE A 369 47.13 -41.62 36.17
CA ILE A 369 46.00 -41.75 37.09
C ILE A 369 46.52 -42.16 38.46
N LEU A 370 46.15 -41.39 39.48
CA LEU A 370 46.29 -41.76 40.88
C LEU A 370 44.92 -42.14 41.44
N ALA A 371 44.64 -43.44 41.46
CA ALA A 371 43.36 -44.00 41.90
C ALA A 371 43.38 -44.25 43.41
N LEU A 372 42.57 -43.49 44.16
CA LEU A 372 42.49 -43.55 45.61
C LEU A 372 41.38 -44.50 46.07
N SER A 373 41.76 -45.46 46.91
CA SER A 373 40.83 -46.29 47.68
C SER A 373 40.94 -45.95 49.16
N SER A 374 39.80 -45.77 49.83
CA SER A 374 39.75 -45.47 51.26
C SER A 374 39.26 -46.70 52.03
N TYR A 375 39.92 -47.04 53.13
CA TYR A 375 39.49 -48.16 53.99
C TYR A 375 38.04 -48.01 54.46
N LYS A 376 37.62 -46.78 54.77
CA LYS A 376 36.26 -46.46 55.23
C LYS A 376 35.19 -46.69 54.16
N SER A 377 35.53 -46.60 52.87
CA SER A 377 34.59 -46.76 51.75
C SER A 377 34.64 -48.15 51.13
N LEU A 378 35.54 -49.03 51.58
CA LEU A 378 35.75 -50.36 51.02
C LEU A 378 34.50 -51.25 51.11
N GLY A 379 33.78 -51.19 52.24
CA GLY A 379 32.61 -52.02 52.54
C GLY A 379 32.93 -53.51 52.73
N ASP A 380 31.93 -54.31 53.14
CA ASP A 380 32.11 -55.73 53.50
C ASP A 380 32.40 -56.65 52.30
N ARG A 381 32.13 -56.16 51.09
CA ARG A 381 32.27 -56.91 49.82
C ARG A 381 33.15 -56.18 48.79
N GLY A 382 33.93 -55.19 49.21
CA GLY A 382 34.76 -54.41 48.28
C GLY A 382 33.95 -53.46 47.38
N GLN A 383 32.75 -53.04 47.80
CA GLN A 383 31.87 -52.14 47.04
C GLN A 383 32.56 -50.82 46.65
N GLY A 384 33.48 -50.31 47.48
CA GLY A 384 34.27 -49.12 47.15
C GLY A 384 35.22 -49.34 45.97
N ILE A 385 35.78 -50.55 45.82
CA ILE A 385 36.62 -50.91 44.67
C ILE A 385 35.75 -51.12 43.42
N GLN A 386 34.58 -51.76 43.58
CA GLN A 386 33.63 -51.93 42.48
C GLN A 386 33.23 -50.57 41.87
N ARG A 387 32.86 -49.60 42.73
CA ARG A 387 32.52 -48.24 42.28
C ARG A 387 33.70 -47.52 41.65
N LEU A 388 34.91 -47.65 42.19
CA LEU A 388 36.12 -47.12 41.57
C LEU A 388 36.38 -47.75 40.18
N ALA A 389 36.14 -49.05 40.01
CA ALA A 389 36.31 -49.74 38.74
C ALA A 389 35.30 -49.27 37.70
N HIS A 390 34.03 -49.11 38.07
CA HIS A 390 32.99 -48.55 37.20
C HIS A 390 33.24 -47.09 36.84
N LEU A 391 33.77 -46.29 37.77
CA LEU A 391 34.20 -44.93 37.49
C LEU A 391 35.29 -44.93 36.40
N LEU A 392 36.33 -45.74 36.57
CA LEU A 392 37.45 -45.78 35.64
C LEU A 392 37.03 -46.29 34.25
N ILE A 393 36.18 -47.32 34.15
CA ILE A 393 35.75 -47.86 32.84
C ILE A 393 34.79 -46.92 32.09
N ASN A 394 33.95 -46.18 32.82
CA ASN A 394 33.04 -45.21 32.21
C ASN A 394 33.81 -44.01 31.64
N MET A 395 34.90 -43.62 32.31
CA MET A 395 35.70 -42.47 31.91
C MET A 395 36.77 -42.83 30.87
N ILE A 396 37.30 -44.06 30.87
CA ILE A 396 38.44 -44.50 30.05
C ILE A 396 38.00 -45.65 29.16
N HIS A 397 37.91 -45.39 27.86
CA HIS A 397 37.62 -46.45 26.91
C HIS A 397 38.76 -47.50 26.92
N GLY A 398 38.47 -48.79 26.77
CA GLY A 398 39.51 -49.83 26.69
C GLY A 398 40.49 -49.84 27.87
N ILE A 399 39.98 -49.67 29.10
CA ILE A 399 40.81 -49.56 30.31
C ILE A 399 41.79 -50.73 30.50
N GLN A 400 41.43 -51.93 30.03
CA GLN A 400 42.25 -53.14 30.15
C GLN A 400 43.66 -52.96 29.61
N ASP A 401 43.81 -52.24 28.49
CA ASP A 401 45.10 -51.99 27.84
C ASP A 401 45.87 -50.81 28.47
N ARG A 402 45.25 -50.12 29.43
CA ARG A 402 45.71 -48.84 29.98
C ARG A 402 45.96 -48.88 31.48
N LEU A 403 45.82 -50.06 32.09
CA LEU A 403 46.06 -50.27 33.52
C LEU A 403 47.47 -49.85 33.95
N SER A 404 48.48 -49.93 33.07
CA SER A 404 49.86 -49.49 33.35
C SER A 404 49.96 -48.00 33.72
N ALA A 405 49.00 -47.17 33.32
CA ALA A 405 48.95 -45.75 33.64
C ALA A 405 48.29 -45.41 34.99
N ILE A 406 47.80 -46.43 35.69
CA ILE A 406 47.08 -46.29 36.96
C ILE A 406 47.99 -46.69 38.12
N LEU A 407 48.24 -45.76 39.03
CA LEU A 407 48.81 -46.01 40.35
C LEU A 407 47.68 -46.07 41.38
N TYR A 408 47.58 -47.17 42.12
CA TYR A 408 46.61 -47.27 43.22
C TYR A 408 47.24 -46.82 44.53
N ALA A 409 46.56 -45.94 45.23
CA ALA A 409 46.96 -45.48 46.55
C ALA A 409 45.84 -45.65 47.57
N PHE A 410 46.25 -45.99 48.79
CA PHE A 410 45.38 -46.46 49.85
C PHE A 410 45.39 -45.46 51.00
N THR A 411 44.22 -44.93 51.31
CA THR A 411 44.03 -43.86 52.30
C THR A 411 43.22 -44.37 53.49
N LYS A 412 43.51 -43.83 54.69
CA LYS A 412 42.78 -44.19 55.92
C LYS A 412 42.87 -45.66 56.33
N TYR A 413 43.82 -46.43 55.76
CA TYR A 413 44.08 -47.81 56.15
C TYR A 413 44.81 -47.84 57.51
N PRO A 414 44.36 -48.65 58.48
CA PRO A 414 45.11 -48.91 59.70
C PRO A 414 46.49 -49.52 59.37
N SER A 415 47.52 -49.10 60.08
CA SER A 415 48.89 -49.61 59.90
C SER A 415 49.04 -51.11 60.18
N THR A 416 48.07 -51.72 60.84
CA THR A 416 48.02 -53.15 61.16
C THR A 416 47.47 -54.01 60.02
N ILE A 417 46.91 -53.40 58.96
CA ILE A 417 46.26 -54.14 57.86
C ILE A 417 47.22 -54.23 56.68
N ASP A 418 47.48 -55.46 56.22
CA ASP A 418 48.10 -55.71 54.93
C ASP A 418 47.04 -55.58 53.82
N VAL A 419 47.18 -54.52 53.02
CA VAL A 419 46.28 -54.22 51.90
C VAL A 419 46.28 -55.34 50.86
N SER A 420 47.45 -55.92 50.54
CA SER A 420 47.54 -56.99 49.54
C SER A 420 46.77 -58.23 50.00
N ALA A 421 46.94 -58.61 51.27
CA ALA A 421 46.21 -59.73 51.85
C ALA A 421 44.69 -59.48 51.87
N LEU A 422 44.27 -58.26 52.22
CA LEU A 422 42.85 -57.88 52.22
C LEU A 422 42.22 -57.93 50.83
N LEU A 423 42.91 -57.45 49.80
CA LEU A 423 42.39 -57.49 48.43
C LEU A 423 42.25 -58.93 47.91
N ILE A 424 43.20 -59.81 48.25
CA ILE A 424 43.14 -61.24 47.92
C ILE A 424 41.96 -61.89 48.62
N ASP A 425 41.75 -61.61 49.92
CA ASP A 425 40.58 -62.12 50.65
C ASP A 425 39.27 -61.65 50.02
N ILE A 426 39.12 -60.35 49.72
CA ILE A 426 37.92 -59.84 49.03
C ILE A 426 37.66 -60.59 47.73
N LYS A 427 38.71 -60.84 46.92
CA LYS A 427 38.57 -61.59 45.68
C LYS A 427 38.11 -63.03 45.92
N MET A 428 38.79 -63.77 46.79
CA MET A 428 38.55 -65.20 47.00
C MET A 428 37.26 -65.48 47.79
N SER A 429 36.97 -64.70 48.83
CA SER A 429 35.89 -64.96 49.79
C SER A 429 34.59 -64.23 49.49
N LYS A 430 34.61 -63.20 48.61
CA LYS A 430 33.42 -62.41 48.25
C LYS A 430 33.15 -62.42 46.75
N VAL A 431 34.13 -62.08 45.91
CA VAL A 431 33.93 -61.90 44.46
C VAL A 431 33.80 -63.22 43.73
N ASP A 432 34.74 -64.16 43.94
CA ASP A 432 34.75 -65.45 43.23
C ASP A 432 33.57 -66.36 43.64
N THR A 433 33.00 -66.12 44.82
CA THR A 433 31.85 -66.84 45.38
C THR A 433 30.49 -66.25 44.99
N ASP A 434 30.43 -65.01 44.47
CA ASP A 434 29.19 -64.33 44.06
C ASP A 434 29.11 -64.26 42.52
N PRO A 435 28.17 -64.98 41.87
CA PRO A 435 28.05 -65.00 40.42
C PRO A 435 27.84 -63.62 39.76
N LEU A 436 27.16 -62.69 40.44
CA LEU A 436 26.90 -61.34 39.92
C LEU A 436 28.19 -60.51 39.95
N LEU A 437 28.97 -60.57 41.02
CA LEU A 437 30.24 -59.86 41.12
C LEU A 437 31.32 -60.46 40.20
N ARG A 438 31.32 -61.79 40.05
CA ARG A 438 32.26 -62.49 39.16
C ARG A 438 32.03 -62.17 37.68
N SER A 439 30.79 -61.86 37.29
CA SER A 439 30.45 -61.46 35.92
C SER A 439 30.70 -59.96 35.63
N ASP A 440 30.95 -59.15 36.67
CA ASP A 440 31.35 -57.76 36.55
C ASP A 440 32.82 -57.64 36.09
N SER A 441 33.01 -57.70 34.77
CA SER A 441 34.34 -57.70 34.16
C SER A 441 35.20 -56.48 34.54
N ALA A 442 34.58 -55.31 34.72
CA ALA A 442 35.28 -54.08 35.10
C ALA A 442 35.87 -54.22 36.52
N PHE A 443 35.04 -54.65 37.46
CA PHE A 443 35.45 -54.84 38.84
C PHE A 443 36.53 -55.92 38.97
N VAL A 444 36.35 -57.07 38.33
CA VAL A 444 37.32 -58.17 38.37
C VAL A 444 38.67 -57.76 37.76
N THR A 445 38.66 -57.01 36.67
CA THR A 445 39.87 -56.51 36.00
C THR A 445 40.66 -55.59 36.92
N VAL A 446 40.02 -54.53 37.45
CA VAL A 446 40.67 -53.54 38.32
C VAL A 446 41.15 -54.17 39.62
N LEU A 447 40.33 -55.01 40.26
CA LEU A 447 40.72 -55.72 41.48
C LEU A 447 41.95 -56.61 41.27
N THR A 448 42.01 -57.32 40.14
CA THR A 448 43.16 -58.18 39.83
C THR A 448 44.44 -57.37 39.59
N ASP A 449 44.34 -56.23 38.92
CA ASP A 449 45.47 -55.31 38.72
C ASP A 449 45.94 -54.69 40.04
N MET A 450 45.00 -54.28 40.92
CA MET A 450 45.32 -53.80 42.28
C MET A 450 46.08 -54.85 43.09
N ILE A 451 45.63 -56.12 43.07
CA ILE A 451 46.33 -57.24 43.74
C ILE A 451 47.74 -57.41 43.18
N ASN A 452 47.92 -57.36 41.86
CA ASN A 452 49.23 -57.55 41.25
C ASN A 452 50.21 -56.43 41.62
N LYS A 453 49.77 -55.16 41.61
CA LYS A 453 50.62 -54.01 41.94
C LYS A 453 50.95 -53.90 43.43
N THR A 454 50.09 -54.43 44.31
CA THR A 454 50.33 -54.40 45.76
C THR A 454 51.27 -55.50 46.27
N LYS A 455 51.59 -56.52 45.46
CA LYS A 455 52.55 -57.59 45.82
C LYS A 455 53.96 -57.09 46.16
N VAL A 456 54.39 -55.99 45.53
CA VAL A 456 55.69 -55.35 45.78
C VAL A 456 55.64 -54.28 46.88
N GLY A 457 54.48 -54.12 47.53
CA GLY A 457 54.18 -53.12 48.54
C GLY A 457 52.98 -52.26 48.14
N ALA A 458 52.09 -52.01 49.10
CA ALA A 458 50.95 -51.11 48.91
C ALA A 458 51.31 -49.65 49.15
N GLU A 459 50.84 -48.75 48.29
CA GLU A 459 51.05 -47.30 48.42
C GLU A 459 50.10 -46.70 49.46
N ASN A 460 50.43 -46.88 50.74
CA ASN A 460 49.67 -46.27 51.83
C ASN A 460 50.01 -44.77 51.96
N ILE A 461 48.99 -43.93 51.87
CA ILE A 461 49.12 -42.48 52.06
C ILE A 461 48.72 -42.15 53.50
N ASP A 462 49.72 -41.74 54.29
CA ASP A 462 49.53 -41.11 55.59
C ASP A 462 49.94 -39.64 55.49
N PRO A 463 48.98 -38.70 55.39
CA PRO A 463 49.29 -37.28 55.24
C PRO A 463 50.02 -36.66 56.43
N VAL A 464 49.97 -37.27 57.63
CA VAL A 464 50.50 -36.68 58.87
C VAL A 464 51.93 -37.15 59.14
N CYS A 465 52.20 -38.44 58.93
CA CYS A 465 53.49 -39.05 59.24
C CYS A 465 54.29 -39.49 57.99
N GLY A 466 53.67 -39.47 56.82
CA GLY A 466 54.27 -39.94 55.57
C GLY A 466 55.20 -38.92 54.92
N ASP A 467 55.98 -39.42 53.96
CA ASP A 467 56.87 -38.61 53.12
C ASP A 467 56.34 -38.51 51.68
N PRO A 468 55.99 -37.30 51.18
CA PRO A 468 55.44 -37.13 49.84
C PRO A 468 56.42 -37.54 48.73
N ARG A 469 57.74 -37.56 49.01
CA ARG A 469 58.78 -37.96 48.05
C ARG A 469 58.60 -39.38 47.52
N ASN A 470 58.10 -40.29 48.35
CA ASN A 470 57.95 -41.70 47.99
C ASN A 470 56.91 -41.90 46.88
N ILE A 471 55.74 -41.27 47.03
CA ILE A 471 54.65 -41.37 46.06
C ILE A 471 54.99 -40.62 44.78
N ILE A 472 55.58 -39.42 44.91
CA ILE A 472 55.96 -38.61 43.75
C ILE A 472 57.06 -39.30 42.92
N GLY A 473 58.05 -39.92 43.58
CA GLY A 473 59.09 -40.68 42.90
C GLY A 473 58.52 -41.83 42.07
N LYS A 474 57.49 -42.52 42.57
CA LYS A 474 56.79 -43.58 41.82
C LYS A 474 55.97 -43.01 40.67
N LEU A 475 55.23 -41.92 40.89
CA LEU A 475 54.43 -41.24 39.87
C LEU A 475 55.27 -40.71 38.70
N LYS A 476 56.54 -40.32 38.93
CA LYS A 476 57.48 -39.96 37.84
C LYS A 476 57.65 -41.11 36.84
N ASN A 477 57.73 -42.35 37.33
CA ASN A 477 58.03 -43.54 36.54
C ASN A 477 56.81 -44.20 35.89
N VAL A 478 55.59 -43.79 36.25
CA VAL A 478 54.36 -44.31 35.62
C VAL A 478 54.22 -43.72 34.21
N HIS A 479 53.90 -44.55 33.22
CA HIS A 479 53.59 -44.11 31.86
C HIS A 479 52.19 -43.47 31.81
N GLY A 480 52.06 -42.29 31.20
CA GLY A 480 50.76 -41.65 31.02
C GLY A 480 49.97 -42.25 29.85
N ILE A 481 48.66 -42.11 29.90
CA ILE A 481 47.77 -42.32 28.76
C ILE A 481 48.05 -41.22 27.74
N MET A 482 48.54 -41.62 26.56
CA MET A 482 48.77 -40.72 25.43
C MET A 482 47.48 -40.43 24.67
N PHE A 483 47.41 -39.28 23.99
CA PHE A 483 46.25 -38.82 23.22
C PHE A 483 44.93 -38.87 24.00
N PRO A 484 44.80 -38.12 25.12
CA PRO A 484 43.65 -38.21 26.01
C PRO A 484 42.31 -38.00 25.30
N GLU A 485 42.27 -37.20 24.24
CA GLU A 485 41.08 -36.94 23.42
C GLU A 485 40.42 -38.19 22.83
N GLU A 486 41.21 -39.18 22.41
CA GLU A 486 40.70 -40.42 21.83
C GLU A 486 40.31 -41.46 22.91
N VAL A 487 40.80 -41.26 24.12
CA VAL A 487 40.74 -42.24 25.22
C VAL A 487 39.62 -41.94 26.18
N PHE A 488 39.57 -40.69 26.66
CA PHE A 488 38.67 -40.27 27.70
C PHE A 488 37.32 -39.91 27.10
N ARG A 489 36.25 -40.50 27.63
CA ARG A 489 34.89 -40.28 27.14
C ARG A 489 34.05 -39.55 28.16
N PHE A 490 33.14 -38.76 27.63
CA PHE A 490 32.11 -38.12 28.39
C PHE A 490 31.15 -39.17 28.98
N SER A 491 30.92 -39.12 30.29
CA SER A 491 29.96 -39.97 30.99
C SER A 491 29.23 -39.19 32.08
N MET A 492 27.91 -39.40 32.19
CA MET A 492 27.07 -38.90 33.31
C MET A 492 26.33 -40.07 33.95
N SER A 493 25.82 -39.87 35.16
CA SER A 493 24.91 -40.83 35.80
C SER A 493 23.54 -40.91 35.10
N GLU A 494 22.85 -42.03 35.24
CA GLU A 494 21.47 -42.22 34.73
C GLU A 494 20.48 -41.20 35.32
N GLU A 495 20.66 -40.85 36.61
CA GLU A 495 19.87 -39.85 37.32
C GLU A 495 19.99 -38.47 36.67
N THR A 496 21.22 -38.09 36.30
CA THR A 496 21.51 -36.84 35.57
C THR A 496 20.90 -36.84 34.17
N GLN A 497 20.99 -37.96 33.44
CA GLN A 497 20.35 -38.09 32.11
C GLN A 497 18.84 -37.90 32.20
N ALA A 498 18.18 -38.50 33.20
CA ALA A 498 16.76 -38.32 33.45
C ALA A 498 16.41 -36.86 33.79
N CYS A 499 17.24 -36.17 34.58
CA CYS A 499 17.06 -34.75 34.89
C CYS A 499 17.16 -33.86 33.65
N ILE A 500 18.11 -34.12 32.75
CA ILE A 500 18.26 -33.40 31.48
C ILE A 500 17.03 -33.60 30.60
N ALA A 501 16.58 -34.85 30.43
CA ALA A 501 15.39 -35.17 29.63
C ALA A 501 14.14 -34.46 30.18
N ASN A 502 13.93 -34.53 31.49
CA ASN A 502 12.81 -33.87 32.17
C ASN A 502 12.86 -32.35 32.00
N GLN A 503 14.03 -31.72 32.14
CA GLN A 503 14.16 -30.27 31.97
C GLN A 503 13.92 -29.85 30.51
N ALA A 504 14.50 -30.57 29.55
CA ALA A 504 14.32 -30.28 28.12
C ALA A 504 12.85 -30.39 27.72
N GLN A 505 12.15 -31.45 28.13
CA GLN A 505 10.74 -31.65 27.82
C GLN A 505 9.86 -30.55 28.43
N ARG A 506 10.17 -30.09 29.65
CA ARG A 506 9.47 -28.99 30.29
C ARG A 506 9.69 -27.65 29.59
N ASP A 507 10.92 -27.36 29.21
CA ASP A 507 11.24 -26.12 28.48
C ASP A 507 10.53 -26.14 27.10
N ASN A 508 10.46 -27.30 26.41
CA ASN A 508 9.69 -27.45 25.17
C ASN A 508 8.18 -27.24 25.38
N SER A 509 7.60 -27.82 26.42
CA SER A 509 6.19 -27.57 26.78
C SER A 509 5.94 -26.08 27.09
N SER A 510 6.92 -25.41 27.69
CA SER A 510 6.85 -23.98 27.99
C SER A 510 6.97 -23.12 26.73
N VAL A 511 7.81 -23.49 25.76
CA VAL A 511 7.84 -22.90 24.41
C VAL A 511 6.46 -23.01 23.76
N LYS A 512 5.89 -24.22 23.72
CA LYS A 512 4.57 -24.47 23.11
C LYS A 512 3.46 -23.65 23.77
N SER A 513 3.48 -23.54 25.11
CA SER A 513 2.51 -22.73 25.85
C SER A 513 2.69 -21.24 25.60
N ALA A 514 3.91 -20.72 25.73
CA ALA A 514 4.22 -19.30 25.50
C ALA A 514 3.85 -18.87 24.08
N PHE A 515 4.13 -19.71 23.09
CA PHE A 515 3.77 -19.46 21.70
C PHE A 515 2.25 -19.37 21.50
N LYS A 516 1.46 -20.28 22.13
CA LYS A 516 -0.02 -20.22 22.08
C LYS A 516 -0.58 -18.93 22.69
N HIS A 517 0.10 -18.37 23.69
CA HIS A 517 -0.28 -17.10 24.33
C HIS A 517 0.32 -15.86 23.65
N LYS A 518 1.03 -16.03 22.53
CA LYS A 518 1.72 -14.96 21.79
C LYS A 518 2.78 -14.21 22.61
N ASP A 519 3.35 -14.84 23.64
CA ASP A 519 4.44 -14.28 24.45
C ASP A 519 5.80 -14.62 23.82
N ILE A 520 6.19 -13.83 22.80
CA ILE A 520 7.39 -14.11 22.00
C ILE A 520 8.69 -13.99 22.81
N ASP A 521 8.76 -13.06 23.77
CA ASP A 521 9.94 -12.91 24.62
C ASP A 521 10.14 -14.14 25.50
N LEU A 522 9.06 -14.71 26.01
CA LEU A 522 9.11 -15.96 26.77
C LEU A 522 9.47 -17.17 25.90
N VAL A 523 9.02 -17.21 24.64
CA VAL A 523 9.45 -18.22 23.65
C VAL A 523 10.95 -18.13 23.42
N VAL A 524 11.49 -16.94 23.17
CA VAL A 524 12.94 -16.69 23.00
C VAL A 524 13.72 -17.16 24.23
N TYR A 525 13.24 -16.83 25.44
CA TYR A 525 13.89 -17.24 26.67
C TYR A 525 14.03 -18.77 26.79
N TYR A 526 12.96 -19.53 26.56
CA TYR A 526 13.03 -20.99 26.64
C TYR A 526 13.80 -21.63 25.49
N LEU A 527 13.72 -21.09 24.28
CA LEU A 527 14.53 -21.56 23.15
C LEU A 527 16.03 -21.31 23.38
N ASN A 528 16.41 -20.17 23.97
CA ASN A 528 17.79 -19.90 24.36
C ASN A 528 18.28 -20.87 25.44
N LYS A 529 17.41 -21.21 26.40
CA LYS A 529 17.73 -22.19 27.45
C LYS A 529 17.94 -23.60 26.86
N LEU A 530 17.07 -24.03 25.94
CA LEU A 530 17.22 -25.29 25.21
C LEU A 530 18.46 -25.31 24.31
N LYS A 531 18.73 -24.21 23.60
CA LYS A 531 19.95 -24.03 22.78
C LYS A 531 21.20 -24.14 23.63
N THR A 532 21.25 -23.44 24.77
CA THR A 532 22.36 -23.51 25.73
C THR A 532 22.57 -24.94 26.22
N LEU A 533 21.48 -25.66 26.53
CA LEU A 533 21.55 -27.05 26.95
C LEU A 533 22.06 -27.97 25.83
N LYS A 534 21.60 -27.77 24.59
CA LYS A 534 22.07 -28.48 23.38
C LYS A 534 23.56 -28.20 23.09
N ASP A 535 24.00 -26.95 23.26
CA ASP A 535 25.36 -26.54 22.93
C ASP A 535 26.36 -26.97 24.01
N LEU A 536 25.92 -27.04 25.28
CA LEU A 536 26.73 -27.52 26.40
C LEU A 536 26.88 -29.04 26.43
N LEU A 537 25.89 -29.77 25.94
CA LEU A 537 25.82 -31.22 26.06
C LEU A 537 25.76 -31.86 24.67
N GLU A 538 26.70 -32.76 24.36
CA GLU A 538 26.61 -33.62 23.17
C GLU A 538 25.55 -34.74 23.34
N HIS A 539 24.42 -34.43 23.98
CA HIS A 539 23.36 -35.37 24.32
C HIS A 539 22.21 -35.28 23.31
N SER A 540 21.81 -36.42 22.75
CA SER A 540 20.75 -36.50 21.71
C SER A 540 19.43 -35.89 22.18
N THR A 541 18.96 -36.22 23.38
CA THR A 541 17.67 -35.72 23.89
C THR A 541 17.53 -34.20 23.92
N ALA A 542 18.59 -33.46 24.31
CA ALA A 542 18.54 -32.00 24.32
C ALA A 542 18.49 -31.42 22.91
N ARG A 543 19.24 -32.03 21.98
CA ARG A 543 19.26 -31.68 20.56
C ARG A 543 17.90 -31.92 19.90
N ASP A 544 17.37 -33.14 20.05
CA ASP A 544 16.09 -33.55 19.44
C ASP A 544 14.95 -32.68 19.97
N THR A 545 14.94 -32.40 21.28
CA THR A 545 13.92 -31.55 21.91
C THR A 545 13.97 -30.10 21.44
N TYR A 546 15.17 -29.54 21.25
CA TYR A 546 15.35 -28.20 20.70
C TYR A 546 14.89 -28.12 19.24
N GLU A 547 15.23 -29.11 18.43
CA GLU A 547 14.82 -29.19 17.01
C GLU A 547 13.30 -29.37 16.87
N ASP A 548 12.69 -30.17 17.75
CA ASP A 548 11.23 -30.30 17.85
C ASP A 548 10.54 -28.99 18.23
N ALA A 549 11.11 -28.24 19.18
CA ALA A 549 10.57 -26.94 19.60
C ALA A 549 10.63 -25.92 18.44
N ILE A 550 11.77 -25.86 17.74
CA ILE A 550 11.93 -25.02 16.54
C ILE A 550 10.93 -25.39 15.46
N ARG A 551 10.80 -26.68 15.15
CA ARG A 551 9.87 -27.16 14.13
C ARG A 551 8.43 -26.77 14.47
N PHE A 552 8.00 -26.99 15.72
CA PHE A 552 6.67 -26.58 16.16
C PHE A 552 6.41 -25.08 15.97
N VAL A 553 7.35 -24.22 16.35
CA VAL A 553 7.23 -22.76 16.18
C VAL A 553 7.17 -22.40 14.70
N SER A 554 8.08 -22.95 13.88
CA SER A 554 8.12 -22.70 12.44
C SER A 554 6.83 -23.12 11.73
N ASP A 555 6.34 -24.34 12.00
CA ASP A 555 5.12 -24.86 11.38
C ASP A 555 3.90 -24.03 11.79
N SER A 556 3.81 -23.64 13.06
CA SER A 556 2.70 -22.83 13.56
C SER A 556 2.68 -21.42 12.95
N ILE A 557 3.84 -20.79 12.76
CA ILE A 557 3.96 -19.50 12.07
C ILE A 557 3.50 -19.64 10.61
N ASN A 558 4.01 -20.66 9.92
CA ASN A 558 3.68 -20.90 8.52
C ASN A 558 2.19 -21.19 8.31
N GLU A 559 1.59 -21.99 9.18
CA GLU A 559 0.15 -22.29 9.14
C GLU A 559 -0.69 -21.03 9.33
N TYR A 560 -0.37 -20.21 10.35
CA TYR A 560 -1.06 -18.94 10.60
C TYR A 560 -0.95 -17.97 9.41
N CYS A 561 0.27 -17.75 8.91
CA CYS A 561 0.51 -16.83 7.79
C CYS A 561 -0.16 -17.31 6.49
N THR A 562 -0.13 -18.61 6.23
CA THR A 562 -0.80 -19.21 5.07
C THR A 562 -2.32 -19.08 5.19
N GLY A 563 -2.88 -19.26 6.39
CA GLY A 563 -4.30 -19.09 6.66
C GLY A 563 -4.77 -17.66 6.40
N VAL A 564 -4.08 -16.68 6.99
CA VAL A 564 -4.37 -15.25 6.81
C VAL A 564 -4.20 -14.84 5.34
N THR A 565 -3.15 -15.31 4.67
CA THR A 565 -2.91 -15.03 3.24
C THR A 565 -3.99 -15.59 2.34
N LYS A 566 -4.43 -16.84 2.57
CA LYS A 566 -5.52 -17.43 1.78
C LYS A 566 -6.84 -16.68 1.98
N LYS A 567 -7.15 -16.29 3.23
CA LYS A 567 -8.36 -15.53 3.54
C LYS A 567 -8.34 -14.16 2.87
N PHE A 568 -7.23 -13.42 3.02
CA PHE A 568 -7.04 -12.12 2.39
C PHE A 568 -7.10 -12.18 0.86
N ASN A 569 -6.39 -13.12 0.23
CA ASN A 569 -6.42 -13.26 -1.23
C ASN A 569 -7.82 -13.61 -1.74
N ARG A 570 -8.58 -14.44 -1.01
CA ARG A 570 -9.98 -14.74 -1.33
C ARG A 570 -10.88 -13.51 -1.20
N ALA A 571 -10.75 -12.75 -0.11
CA ALA A 571 -11.53 -11.54 0.12
C ALA A 571 -11.21 -10.48 -0.94
N LEU A 572 -9.92 -10.32 -1.28
CA LEU A 572 -9.47 -9.44 -2.35
C LEU A 572 -10.22 -9.77 -3.64
N VAL A 573 -10.20 -11.01 -4.12
CA VAL A 573 -10.82 -11.40 -5.41
C VAL A 573 -12.36 -11.45 -5.38
N SER A 574 -12.99 -11.35 -4.21
CA SER A 574 -14.44 -11.40 -4.07
C SER A 574 -15.17 -10.24 -4.78
N GLN A 575 -16.47 -10.43 -5.02
CA GLN A 575 -17.36 -9.37 -5.52
C GLN A 575 -17.74 -8.35 -4.45
N ASP A 576 -17.64 -8.72 -3.17
CA ASP A 576 -17.96 -7.83 -2.04
C ASP A 576 -16.78 -6.90 -1.69
N GLY A 577 -15.58 -7.20 -2.19
CA GLY A 577 -14.36 -6.44 -1.92
C GLY A 577 -13.70 -6.81 -0.59
N LEU A 578 -12.70 -6.04 -0.18
CA LEU A 578 -12.02 -6.19 1.10
C LEU A 578 -12.83 -5.53 2.22
N GLY A 579 -13.13 -6.30 3.26
CA GLY A 579 -13.64 -5.77 4.51
C GLY A 579 -12.53 -5.14 5.35
N LYS A 580 -12.93 -4.25 6.28
CA LYS A 580 -12.00 -3.69 7.27
C LYS A 580 -11.36 -4.79 8.14
N ASP A 581 -12.14 -5.80 8.51
CA ASP A 581 -11.68 -6.94 9.31
C ASP A 581 -10.58 -7.75 8.58
N ASP A 582 -10.69 -7.93 7.26
CA ASP A 582 -9.68 -8.65 6.47
C ASP A 582 -8.35 -7.90 6.44
N ILE A 583 -8.41 -6.56 6.37
CA ILE A 583 -7.23 -5.69 6.35
C ILE A 583 -6.59 -5.63 7.73
N ASP A 584 -7.39 -5.46 8.79
CA ASP A 584 -6.90 -5.41 10.16
C ASP A 584 -6.28 -6.75 10.57
N GLU A 585 -6.83 -7.89 10.14
CA GLU A 585 -6.25 -9.21 10.34
C GLU A 585 -4.92 -9.39 9.59
N TYR A 586 -4.84 -8.95 8.33
CA TYR A 586 -3.61 -9.03 7.54
C TYR A 586 -2.50 -8.12 8.10
N LYS A 587 -2.87 -6.91 8.53
CA LYS A 587 -1.97 -5.97 9.20
C LYS A 587 -1.46 -6.56 10.52
N SER A 588 -2.34 -7.14 11.32
CA SER A 588 -1.97 -7.83 12.57
C SER A 588 -0.99 -8.99 12.31
N ALA A 589 -1.13 -9.69 11.19
CA ALA A 589 -0.17 -10.74 10.81
C ALA A 589 1.20 -10.17 10.44
N ILE A 590 1.28 -9.05 9.72
CA ILE A 590 2.54 -8.35 9.43
C ILE A 590 3.23 -7.90 10.73
N GLU A 591 2.49 -7.27 11.63
CA GLU A 591 3.00 -6.82 12.94
C GLU A 591 3.45 -8.02 13.81
N TYR A 592 2.71 -9.12 13.78
CA TYR A 592 3.06 -10.34 14.49
C TYR A 592 4.37 -10.95 13.95
N ILE A 593 4.56 -11.00 12.63
CA ILE A 593 5.83 -11.45 12.04
C ILE A 593 6.99 -10.53 12.46
N GLN A 594 6.79 -9.21 12.49
CA GLN A 594 7.82 -8.28 12.97
C GLN A 594 8.24 -8.57 14.42
N GLN A 595 7.29 -8.93 15.31
CA GLN A 595 7.63 -9.33 16.68
C GLN A 595 8.41 -10.65 16.72
N ILE A 596 8.04 -11.60 15.86
CA ILE A 596 8.69 -12.92 15.74
C ILE A 596 10.11 -12.80 15.14
N GLN A 597 10.49 -11.70 14.49
CA GLN A 597 11.87 -11.49 14.01
C GLN A 597 12.94 -11.65 15.12
N LYS A 598 12.58 -11.50 16.40
CA LYS A 598 13.45 -11.84 17.54
C LYS A 598 13.92 -13.31 17.53
N LEU A 599 13.18 -14.21 16.88
CA LEU A 599 13.46 -15.65 16.75
C LEU A 599 14.40 -16.00 15.59
N THR A 600 14.91 -15.00 14.86
CA THR A 600 15.78 -15.21 13.68
C THR A 600 17.02 -16.04 14.02
N GLU A 601 17.59 -15.88 15.21
CA GLU A 601 18.76 -16.66 15.67
C GLU A 601 18.48 -18.16 15.84
N HIS A 602 17.21 -18.55 15.99
CA HIS A 602 16.81 -19.95 16.15
C HIS A 602 16.27 -20.55 14.85
N LEU A 603 15.51 -19.78 14.07
CA LEU A 603 14.78 -20.24 12.89
C LEU A 603 15.55 -20.02 11.57
N GLY A 604 16.59 -19.18 11.59
CA GLY A 604 17.41 -18.89 10.42
C GLY A 604 16.60 -18.28 9.26
N SER A 605 16.94 -18.66 8.03
CA SER A 605 16.29 -18.19 6.81
C SER A 605 14.86 -18.72 6.58
N ASN A 606 14.39 -19.65 7.42
CA ASN A 606 13.04 -20.21 7.30
C ASN A 606 11.96 -19.27 7.85
N LEU A 607 12.35 -18.13 8.43
CA LEU A 607 11.40 -17.14 8.93
C LEU A 607 10.78 -16.37 7.77
N LEU A 608 9.45 -16.39 7.69
CA LEU A 608 8.70 -15.49 6.82
C LEU A 608 9.05 -14.04 7.16
N SER A 609 9.35 -13.26 6.12
CA SER A 609 9.63 -11.84 6.27
C SER A 609 8.34 -11.02 6.15
N PRO A 610 8.19 -9.89 6.86
CA PRO A 610 7.12 -8.92 6.61
C PRO A 610 7.04 -8.52 5.13
N GLU A 611 8.19 -8.44 4.47
CA GLU A 611 8.35 -8.15 3.05
C GLU A 611 7.68 -9.22 2.17
N SER A 612 7.71 -10.49 2.56
CA SER A 612 7.07 -11.59 1.81
C SER A 612 5.54 -11.44 1.78
N LEU A 613 4.92 -11.03 2.89
CA LEU A 613 3.48 -10.74 2.91
C LEU A 613 3.14 -9.51 2.05
N MET A 614 3.97 -8.47 2.11
CA MET A 614 3.79 -7.29 1.26
C MET A 614 3.98 -7.61 -0.24
N GLN A 615 4.93 -8.49 -0.57
CA GLN A 615 5.10 -9.01 -1.93
C GLN A 615 3.90 -9.83 -2.40
N ASN A 616 3.24 -10.57 -1.51
CA ASN A 616 1.98 -11.24 -1.85
C ASN A 616 0.90 -10.22 -2.22
N ILE A 617 0.71 -9.15 -1.45
CA ILE A 617 -0.24 -8.08 -1.80
C ILE A 617 0.09 -7.52 -3.19
N HIS A 618 1.36 -7.15 -3.43
CA HIS A 618 1.79 -6.63 -4.72
C HIS A 618 1.53 -7.60 -5.88
N SER A 619 1.87 -8.88 -5.70
CA SER A 619 1.72 -9.91 -6.73
C SER A 619 0.25 -10.16 -7.06
N GLU A 620 -0.63 -10.19 -6.05
CA GLU A 620 -2.06 -10.41 -6.24
C GLU A 620 -2.73 -9.20 -6.90
N LEU A 621 -2.38 -7.98 -6.48
CA LEU A 621 -2.85 -6.75 -7.10
C LEU A 621 -2.38 -6.63 -8.55
N GLN A 622 -1.15 -7.03 -8.85
CA GLN A 622 -0.62 -7.05 -10.21
C GLN A 622 -1.32 -8.09 -11.09
N ARG A 623 -1.53 -9.30 -10.58
CA ARG A 623 -2.27 -10.35 -11.28
C ARG A 623 -3.69 -9.89 -11.60
N ARG A 624 -4.36 -9.26 -10.63
CA ARG A 624 -5.71 -8.75 -10.83
C ARG A 624 -5.77 -7.56 -11.77
N SER A 625 -4.80 -6.63 -11.67
CA SER A 625 -4.65 -5.55 -12.65
C SER A 625 -4.57 -6.12 -14.07
N GLN A 626 -3.76 -7.16 -14.28
CA GLN A 626 -3.59 -7.78 -15.60
C GLN A 626 -4.88 -8.43 -16.10
N ALA A 627 -5.61 -9.14 -15.23
CA ALA A 627 -6.90 -9.75 -15.59
C ALA A 627 -7.95 -8.69 -15.98
N LEU A 628 -7.92 -7.52 -15.35
CA LEU A 628 -8.86 -6.43 -15.63
C LEU A 628 -8.49 -5.58 -16.87
N ILE A 629 -7.36 -5.85 -17.53
CA ILE A 629 -6.98 -5.15 -18.78
C ILE A 629 -7.92 -5.54 -19.94
N GLU A 630 -8.39 -6.77 -19.97
CA GLU A 630 -9.27 -7.28 -21.03
C GLU A 630 -10.76 -7.03 -20.75
N GLU A 631 -11.11 -6.76 -19.49
CA GLU A 631 -12.47 -6.45 -19.05
C GLU A 631 -12.96 -5.07 -19.55
N ASP A 632 -14.26 -4.95 -19.76
CA ASP A 632 -14.91 -3.69 -20.12
C ASP A 632 -14.72 -2.64 -19.01
N LEU A 633 -14.40 -1.39 -19.38
CA LEU A 633 -14.12 -0.30 -18.42
C LEU A 633 -15.29 0.01 -17.45
N HIS A 634 -16.51 -0.38 -17.82
CA HIS A 634 -17.70 -0.19 -17.02
C HIS A 634 -18.08 -1.44 -16.19
N SER A 635 -17.18 -2.42 -16.09
CA SER A 635 -17.34 -3.60 -15.24
C SER A 635 -17.28 -3.19 -13.76
N PRO A 636 -18.25 -3.61 -12.92
CA PRO A 636 -18.21 -3.36 -11.47
C PRO A 636 -16.93 -3.88 -10.80
N LEU A 637 -16.30 -4.91 -11.37
CA LEU A 637 -15.05 -5.51 -10.88
C LEU A 637 -13.88 -4.51 -10.87
N ILE A 638 -13.88 -3.54 -11.79
CA ILE A 638 -12.88 -2.48 -11.84
C ILE A 638 -13.08 -1.50 -10.68
N GLY A 639 -14.33 -1.17 -10.34
CA GLY A 639 -14.65 -0.32 -9.18
C GLY A 639 -14.19 -0.96 -7.89
N ILE A 640 -14.57 -2.23 -7.67
CA ILE A 640 -14.13 -3.02 -6.50
C ILE A 640 -12.60 -3.08 -6.42
N TYR A 641 -11.91 -3.22 -7.55
CA TYR A 641 -10.45 -3.21 -7.58
C TYR A 641 -9.87 -1.87 -7.13
N PHE A 642 -10.39 -0.73 -7.60
CA PHE A 642 -9.93 0.59 -7.18
C PHE A 642 -10.30 0.92 -5.74
N ASP A 643 -11.49 0.51 -5.27
CA ASP A 643 -11.89 0.63 -3.87
C ASP A 643 -10.94 -0.15 -2.96
N ASN A 644 -10.66 -1.42 -3.30
CA ASN A 644 -9.69 -2.25 -2.60
C ASN A 644 -8.31 -1.58 -2.56
N LEU A 645 -7.81 -1.09 -3.69
CA LEU A 645 -6.54 -0.37 -3.72
C LEU A 645 -6.58 0.92 -2.88
N CYS A 646 -7.71 1.62 -2.85
CA CYS A 646 -7.87 2.84 -2.08
C CYS A 646 -7.76 2.55 -0.57
N ILE A 647 -8.45 1.53 -0.07
CA ILE A 647 -8.36 1.15 1.35
C ILE A 647 -6.96 0.61 1.68
N LEU A 648 -6.38 -0.17 0.76
CA LEU A 648 -5.02 -0.71 0.93
C LEU A 648 -3.95 0.40 0.92
N LYS A 649 -4.07 1.47 0.11
CA LYS A 649 -3.10 2.59 0.12
C LYS A 649 -3.17 3.39 1.41
N GLU A 650 -4.35 3.48 2.03
CA GLU A 650 -4.54 4.16 3.31
C GLU A 650 -3.84 3.40 4.44
N THR A 651 -3.93 2.07 4.41
CA THR A 651 -3.32 1.19 5.41
C THR A 651 -1.82 0.97 5.15
N PHE A 652 -1.42 0.75 3.90
CA PHE A 652 -0.06 0.45 3.47
C PHE A 652 0.43 1.52 2.48
N LYS A 653 1.02 2.60 3.02
CA LYS A 653 1.46 3.78 2.24
C LYS A 653 2.36 3.47 1.03
N GLN A 654 3.17 2.40 1.11
CA GLN A 654 4.01 1.94 0.01
C GLN A 654 3.23 1.55 -1.27
N LEU A 655 1.93 1.24 -1.16
CA LEU A 655 1.06 0.94 -2.30
C LEU A 655 0.55 2.19 -3.05
N GLU A 656 0.84 3.39 -2.57
CA GLU A 656 0.42 4.64 -3.22
C GLU A 656 0.97 4.75 -4.65
N SER A 657 2.24 4.36 -4.85
CA SER A 657 2.86 4.33 -6.18
C SER A 657 2.16 3.34 -7.13
N PHE A 658 1.68 2.21 -6.60
CA PHE A 658 0.95 1.20 -7.37
C PHE A 658 -0.46 1.70 -7.73
N TYR A 659 -1.17 2.29 -6.77
CA TYR A 659 -2.48 2.92 -7.01
C TYR A 659 -2.41 3.98 -8.11
N ASN A 660 -1.43 4.88 -8.04
CA ASN A 660 -1.28 5.95 -9.03
C ASN A 660 -0.98 5.39 -10.44
N LYS A 661 -0.13 4.37 -10.54
CA LYS A 661 0.14 3.67 -11.82
C LYS A 661 -1.11 3.00 -12.38
N SER A 662 -1.92 2.36 -11.54
CA SER A 662 -3.20 1.77 -11.97
C SER A 662 -4.18 2.85 -12.45
N CYS A 663 -4.30 3.98 -11.74
CA CYS A 663 -5.12 5.11 -12.17
C CYS A 663 -4.67 5.65 -13.53
N GLU A 664 -3.36 5.78 -13.78
CA GLU A 664 -2.82 6.25 -15.05
C GLU A 664 -3.11 5.28 -16.21
N SER A 665 -2.90 3.98 -16.00
CA SER A 665 -3.20 2.94 -17.01
C SER A 665 -4.69 2.92 -17.42
N PHE A 666 -5.60 3.00 -16.44
CA PHE A 666 -7.03 3.06 -16.74
C PHE A 666 -7.47 4.41 -17.31
N ARG A 667 -6.79 5.51 -16.96
CA ARG A 667 -7.00 6.82 -17.59
C ARG A 667 -6.69 6.74 -19.09
N GLU A 668 -5.56 6.18 -19.50
CA GLU A 668 -5.22 6.02 -20.92
C GLU A 668 -6.26 5.18 -21.68
N ARG A 669 -6.76 4.10 -21.07
CA ARG A 669 -7.82 3.26 -21.66
C ARG A 669 -9.12 4.06 -21.82
N PHE A 670 -9.49 4.83 -20.82
CA PHE A 670 -10.67 5.69 -20.86
C PHE A 670 -10.52 6.81 -21.91
N GLU A 671 -9.34 7.42 -22.04
CA GLU A 671 -9.06 8.41 -23.08
C GLU A 671 -9.16 7.81 -24.49
N LYS A 672 -8.71 6.56 -24.70
CA LYS A 672 -8.92 5.84 -25.97
C LYS A 672 -10.40 5.61 -26.27
N LEU A 673 -11.20 5.23 -25.26
CA LEU A 673 -12.66 5.09 -25.39
C LEU A 673 -13.32 6.44 -25.72
N GLN A 674 -12.85 7.53 -25.12
CA GLN A 674 -13.33 8.87 -25.42
C GLN A 674 -12.96 9.28 -26.85
N GLN A 675 -11.75 8.97 -27.31
CA GLN A 675 -11.30 9.28 -28.67
C GLN A 675 -12.11 8.52 -29.72
N SER A 676 -12.47 7.26 -29.45
CA SER A 676 -13.29 6.45 -30.37
C SER A 676 -14.72 6.96 -30.55
N ALA A 677 -15.22 7.82 -29.65
CA ALA A 677 -16.52 8.48 -29.79
C ALA A 677 -16.53 9.57 -30.88
N ARG A 678 -15.38 10.16 -31.22
CA ARG A 678 -15.32 11.33 -32.11
C ARG A 678 -15.69 11.01 -33.56
N GLU A 679 -15.15 9.92 -34.10
CA GLU A 679 -15.38 9.54 -35.49
C GLU A 679 -16.87 9.25 -35.79
N PRO A 680 -17.58 8.40 -35.00
CA PRO A 680 -19.03 8.19 -35.17
C PRO A 680 -19.86 9.47 -35.16
N ILE A 681 -19.49 10.46 -34.32
CA ILE A 681 -20.17 11.76 -34.28
C ILE A 681 -20.00 12.49 -35.62
N TYR A 682 -18.77 12.59 -36.14
CA TYR A 682 -18.50 13.35 -37.37
C TYR A 682 -19.10 12.70 -38.63
N ILE A 683 -19.15 11.37 -38.70
CA ILE A 683 -19.76 10.64 -39.84
C ILE A 683 -21.28 10.48 -39.69
N ASN A 684 -21.87 11.03 -38.62
CA ASN A 684 -23.31 10.95 -38.31
C ASN A 684 -23.84 9.52 -38.04
N ASP A 685 -22.99 8.61 -37.54
CA ASP A 685 -23.42 7.30 -37.05
C ASP A 685 -23.90 7.41 -35.59
N PHE A 686 -25.14 7.89 -35.44
CA PHE A 686 -25.74 8.18 -34.14
C PHE A 686 -25.97 6.93 -33.28
N ASN A 687 -26.13 5.75 -33.88
CA ASN A 687 -26.28 4.50 -33.14
C ASN A 687 -24.98 4.15 -32.42
N LYS A 688 -23.86 4.16 -33.16
CA LYS A 688 -22.55 3.89 -32.59
C LYS A 688 -22.10 4.98 -31.62
N ALA A 689 -22.41 6.24 -31.91
CA ALA A 689 -22.18 7.35 -30.97
C ALA A 689 -22.94 7.14 -29.65
N ALA A 690 -24.24 6.78 -29.71
CA ALA A 690 -25.05 6.50 -28.51
C ALA A 690 -24.50 5.31 -27.69
N GLU A 691 -24.02 4.25 -28.35
CA GLU A 691 -23.40 3.10 -27.69
C GLU A 691 -22.14 3.50 -26.91
N ILE A 692 -21.24 4.28 -27.53
CA ILE A 692 -19.99 4.70 -26.89
C ILE A 692 -20.28 5.68 -25.75
N ILE A 693 -21.18 6.64 -25.95
CA ILE A 693 -21.61 7.59 -24.91
C ILE A 693 -22.21 6.83 -23.72
N LEU A 694 -22.99 5.76 -23.96
CA LEU A 694 -23.48 4.89 -22.90
C LEU A 694 -22.34 4.22 -22.13
N LYS A 695 -21.36 3.62 -22.82
CA LYS A 695 -20.19 3.00 -22.17
C LYS A 695 -19.45 4.02 -21.30
N ILE A 696 -19.23 5.24 -21.80
CA ILE A 696 -18.61 6.33 -21.04
C ILE A 696 -19.46 6.68 -19.80
N SER A 697 -20.78 6.84 -19.96
CA SER A 697 -21.67 7.18 -18.83
C SER A 697 -21.68 6.10 -17.74
N LYS A 698 -21.59 4.82 -18.11
CA LYS A 698 -21.51 3.71 -17.14
C LYS A 698 -20.19 3.66 -16.38
N CYS A 699 -19.12 4.24 -16.93
CA CYS A 699 -17.83 4.36 -16.22
C CYS A 699 -17.88 5.42 -15.11
N LEU A 700 -18.81 6.38 -15.18
CA LEU A 700 -18.92 7.50 -14.24
C LEU A 700 -19.06 7.06 -12.77
N PRO A 701 -20.03 6.20 -12.37
CA PRO A 701 -20.14 5.75 -10.99
C PRO A 701 -18.96 4.89 -10.50
N ILE A 702 -18.15 4.35 -11.42
CA ILE A 702 -17.08 3.39 -11.12
C ILE A 702 -15.72 4.08 -10.97
N LEU A 703 -15.41 5.05 -11.83
CA LEU A 703 -14.06 5.60 -11.97
C LEU A 703 -13.95 7.08 -11.56
N ASN A 704 -15.06 7.83 -11.44
CA ASN A 704 -15.00 9.28 -11.26
C ASN A 704 -14.31 9.68 -9.94
N SER A 705 -14.57 8.95 -8.86
CA SER A 705 -13.94 9.13 -7.53
C SER A 705 -12.43 8.87 -7.54
N HIS A 706 -11.95 8.00 -8.43
CA HIS A 706 -10.54 7.60 -8.49
C HIS A 706 -9.72 8.38 -9.52
N LEU A 707 -10.38 8.97 -10.53
CA LEU A 707 -9.74 9.76 -11.57
C LEU A 707 -9.96 11.28 -11.39
N ASN A 708 -10.21 11.74 -10.15
CA ASN A 708 -10.33 13.15 -9.77
C ASN A 708 -11.32 13.95 -10.65
N GLY A 709 -12.48 13.39 -10.96
CA GLY A 709 -13.49 14.09 -11.77
C GLY A 709 -13.21 14.13 -13.28
N LEU A 710 -12.09 13.55 -13.76
CA LEU A 710 -11.74 13.55 -15.18
C LEU A 710 -12.77 12.79 -16.04
N VAL A 711 -13.40 11.74 -15.50
CA VAL A 711 -14.42 10.96 -16.22
C VAL A 711 -15.63 11.84 -16.52
N GLU A 712 -16.09 12.59 -15.51
CA GLU A 712 -17.18 13.56 -15.64
C GLU A 712 -16.86 14.67 -16.64
N GLU A 713 -15.68 15.28 -16.55
CA GLU A 713 -15.23 16.33 -17.47
C GLU A 713 -15.21 15.84 -18.92
N LYS A 714 -14.64 14.65 -19.17
CA LYS A 714 -14.54 14.08 -20.52
C LYS A 714 -15.89 13.64 -21.07
N TYR A 715 -16.77 13.10 -20.22
CA TYR A 715 -18.15 12.78 -20.60
C TYR A 715 -18.89 14.04 -21.06
N LYS A 716 -18.81 15.12 -20.27
CA LYS A 716 -19.33 16.45 -20.63
C LYS A 716 -18.79 16.92 -21.97
N ASN A 717 -17.47 16.83 -22.19
CA ASN A 717 -16.84 17.28 -23.43
C ASN A 717 -17.35 16.52 -24.66
N ILE A 718 -17.61 15.21 -24.57
CA ILE A 718 -18.15 14.42 -25.69
C ILE A 718 -19.61 14.76 -25.99
N VAL A 719 -20.44 14.91 -24.95
CA VAL A 719 -21.84 15.32 -25.15
C VAL A 719 -21.91 16.72 -25.76
N GLN A 720 -21.09 17.65 -25.27
CA GLN A 720 -20.98 19.00 -25.86
C GLN A 720 -20.48 18.96 -27.31
N LEU A 721 -19.48 18.13 -27.63
CA LEU A 721 -18.99 17.96 -29.00
C LEU A 721 -20.11 17.51 -29.96
N LEU A 722 -20.93 16.54 -29.53
CA LEU A 722 -22.08 16.08 -30.32
C LEU A 722 -23.10 17.21 -30.53
N LEU A 723 -23.47 17.93 -29.47
CA LEU A 723 -24.45 19.03 -29.57
C LEU A 723 -23.91 20.19 -30.44
N GLN A 724 -22.62 20.51 -30.35
CA GLN A 724 -21.97 21.49 -31.21
C GLN A 724 -21.95 21.03 -32.68
N HIS A 725 -21.64 19.76 -32.94
CA HIS A 725 -21.69 19.21 -34.29
C HIS A 725 -23.10 19.31 -34.90
N LEU A 726 -24.13 18.99 -34.12
CA LEU A 726 -25.53 19.15 -34.54
C LEU A 726 -25.91 20.62 -34.78
N ASN A 727 -25.52 21.52 -33.87
CA ASN A 727 -25.74 22.96 -34.06
C ASN A 727 -25.01 23.51 -35.30
N SER A 728 -23.86 22.95 -35.69
CA SER A 728 -23.12 23.37 -36.87
C SER A 728 -23.91 23.23 -38.17
N PHE A 729 -24.86 22.30 -38.26
CA PHE A 729 -25.77 22.20 -39.42
C PHE A 729 -26.69 23.42 -39.50
N SER A 730 -27.17 23.90 -38.35
CA SER A 730 -27.97 25.12 -38.25
C SER A 730 -27.18 26.38 -38.59
N GLU A 731 -25.90 26.44 -38.24
CA GLU A 731 -25.00 27.56 -38.58
C GLU A 731 -24.62 27.54 -40.08
N LYS A 732 -24.31 26.36 -40.62
CA LYS A 732 -24.03 26.21 -42.06
C LYS A 732 -25.24 26.58 -42.91
N ALA A 733 -26.45 26.23 -42.45
CA ALA A 733 -27.69 26.63 -43.10
C ALA A 733 -27.86 28.16 -43.18
N ASP A 734 -27.39 28.94 -42.21
CA ASP A 734 -27.49 30.41 -42.24
C ASP A 734 -26.83 31.01 -43.48
N SER A 735 -25.65 30.49 -43.86
CA SER A 735 -24.92 30.97 -45.03
C SER A 735 -25.66 30.72 -46.35
N ILE A 736 -26.50 29.68 -46.40
CA ILE A 736 -27.32 29.33 -47.55
C ILE A 736 -28.60 30.18 -47.54
N LEU A 737 -29.26 30.26 -46.38
CA LEU A 737 -30.53 30.99 -46.19
C LEU A 737 -30.36 32.52 -46.23
N ALA A 738 -29.14 33.05 -46.13
CA ALA A 738 -28.86 34.47 -46.33
C ALA A 738 -28.91 34.89 -47.82
N ARG A 739 -28.90 33.94 -48.75
CA ARG A 739 -28.91 34.23 -50.19
C ARG A 739 -30.28 34.71 -50.62
N THR A 740 -30.31 35.59 -51.63
CA THR A 740 -31.57 36.12 -52.17
C THR A 740 -32.36 35.09 -52.98
N ARG A 741 -31.68 34.05 -53.50
CA ARG A 741 -32.25 32.92 -54.24
C ARG A 741 -31.50 31.65 -53.88
N LEU A 742 -32.21 30.52 -53.93
CA LEU A 742 -31.64 29.20 -53.67
C LEU A 742 -31.49 28.42 -54.98
N SER A 743 -30.33 27.78 -55.18
CA SER A 743 -30.15 26.81 -56.27
C SER A 743 -30.72 25.45 -55.90
N GLU A 744 -30.94 24.57 -56.87
CA GLU A 744 -31.36 23.17 -56.60
C GLU A 744 -30.39 22.45 -55.66
N ASN A 745 -29.08 22.66 -55.85
CA ASN A 745 -28.05 22.12 -54.97
C ASN A 745 -28.14 22.66 -53.53
N ASP A 746 -28.49 23.94 -53.35
CA ASP A 746 -28.68 24.51 -52.01
C ASP A 746 -29.86 23.84 -51.28
N ILE A 747 -30.94 23.53 -52.01
CA ILE A 747 -32.11 22.82 -51.49
C ILE A 747 -31.76 21.37 -51.13
N GLU A 748 -30.95 20.69 -51.93
CA GLU A 748 -30.45 19.35 -51.61
C GLU A 748 -29.60 19.35 -50.32
N VAL A 749 -28.68 20.31 -50.19
CA VAL A 749 -27.85 20.45 -48.97
C VAL A 749 -28.70 20.71 -47.74
N ILE A 750 -29.70 21.62 -47.81
CA ILE A 750 -30.62 21.88 -46.71
C ILE A 750 -31.44 20.63 -46.37
N ARG A 751 -31.92 19.90 -47.39
CA ARG A 751 -32.67 18.65 -47.21
C ARG A 751 -31.82 17.61 -46.47
N ASP A 752 -30.55 17.47 -46.84
CA ASP A 752 -29.62 16.57 -46.16
C ASP A 752 -29.37 16.98 -44.71
N TYR A 753 -29.21 18.29 -44.43
CA TYR A 753 -29.08 18.79 -43.06
C TYR A 753 -30.32 18.47 -42.21
N VAL A 754 -31.52 18.72 -42.74
CA VAL A 754 -32.79 18.39 -42.06
C VAL A 754 -32.90 16.88 -41.84
N LYS A 755 -32.53 16.07 -42.83
CA LYS A 755 -32.55 14.59 -42.73
C LYS A 755 -31.60 14.09 -41.65
N THR A 756 -30.35 14.55 -41.62
CA THR A 756 -29.37 14.17 -40.59
C THR A 756 -29.83 14.58 -39.20
N MET A 757 -30.31 15.83 -39.04
CA MET A 757 -30.85 16.32 -37.78
C MET A 757 -32.10 15.56 -37.33
N ARG A 758 -32.96 15.15 -38.27
CA ARG A 758 -34.11 14.27 -37.99
C ARG A 758 -33.66 12.90 -37.49
N SER A 759 -32.68 12.28 -38.17
CA SER A 759 -32.13 10.99 -37.74
C SER A 759 -31.51 11.04 -36.34
N ALA A 760 -30.85 12.16 -35.97
CA ALA A 760 -30.39 12.37 -34.60
C ALA A 760 -31.56 12.51 -33.61
N LYS A 761 -32.60 13.27 -33.99
CA LYS A 761 -33.78 13.52 -33.16
C LYS A 761 -34.60 12.25 -32.89
N GLU A 762 -34.79 11.42 -33.90
CA GLU A 762 -35.57 10.17 -33.83
C GLU A 762 -34.80 9.02 -33.18
N ASN A 763 -33.49 9.16 -32.95
CA ASN A 763 -32.70 8.16 -32.24
C ASN A 763 -33.00 8.19 -30.74
N SER A 764 -33.89 7.31 -30.30
CA SER A 764 -34.31 7.20 -28.89
C SER A 764 -33.13 6.94 -27.95
N ALA A 765 -32.21 6.05 -28.33
CA ALA A 765 -31.03 5.74 -27.50
C ALA A 765 -30.17 6.99 -27.28
N LEU A 766 -29.97 7.82 -28.30
CA LEU A 766 -29.21 9.06 -28.19
C LEU A 766 -29.95 10.11 -27.34
N GLN A 767 -31.26 10.27 -27.56
CA GLN A 767 -32.12 11.17 -26.78
C GLN A 767 -32.08 10.83 -25.29
N ASP A 768 -32.18 9.55 -24.94
CA ASP A 768 -32.11 9.07 -23.56
C ASP A 768 -30.77 9.43 -22.91
N ARG A 769 -29.64 9.29 -23.62
CA ARG A 769 -28.30 9.62 -23.08
C ARG A 769 -28.13 11.09 -22.84
N ILE A 770 -28.60 11.94 -23.74
CA ILE A 770 -28.52 13.40 -23.57
C ILE A 770 -29.47 13.86 -22.48
N SER A 771 -30.67 13.29 -22.39
CA SER A 771 -31.61 13.59 -21.30
C SER A 771 -31.02 13.23 -19.94
N THR A 772 -30.42 12.04 -19.83
CA THR A 772 -29.71 11.60 -18.60
C THR A 772 -28.58 12.58 -18.23
N TYR A 773 -27.82 13.05 -19.21
CA TYR A 773 -26.78 14.05 -18.99
C TYR A 773 -27.33 15.41 -18.54
N LEU A 774 -28.42 15.87 -19.17
CA LEU A 774 -29.08 17.12 -18.81
C LEU A 774 -29.62 17.04 -17.37
N GLU A 775 -30.28 15.94 -16.97
CA GLU A 775 -30.70 15.70 -15.59
C GLU A 775 -29.53 15.73 -14.58
N MET A 776 -28.38 15.20 -14.98
CA MET A 776 -27.16 15.25 -14.17
C MET A 776 -26.65 16.69 -14.02
N LEU A 777 -26.67 17.50 -15.08
CA LEU A 777 -26.29 18.92 -15.02
C LEU A 777 -27.23 19.75 -14.15
N THR A 778 -28.54 19.48 -14.21
CA THR A 778 -29.54 20.19 -13.38
C THR A 778 -29.28 20.00 -11.89
N LYS A 779 -28.78 18.82 -11.47
CA LYS A 779 -28.39 18.57 -10.08
C LYS A 779 -27.17 19.36 -9.62
N ILE A 780 -26.34 19.84 -10.55
CA ILE A 780 -25.08 20.53 -10.26
C ILE A 780 -25.26 22.05 -10.30
N ASN A 781 -25.97 22.59 -11.31
CA ASN A 781 -26.22 24.03 -11.43
C ASN A 781 -27.33 24.32 -12.46
N ASP A 782 -28.48 24.81 -11.99
CA ASP A 782 -29.63 25.15 -12.83
C ASP A 782 -29.30 26.17 -13.94
N LYS A 783 -28.37 27.10 -13.70
CA LYS A 783 -27.97 28.11 -14.71
C LYS A 783 -27.19 27.54 -15.90
N LEU A 784 -26.53 26.39 -15.76
CA LEU A 784 -25.77 25.78 -16.86
C LEU A 784 -26.66 25.01 -17.85
N VAL A 785 -27.88 24.68 -17.46
CA VAL A 785 -28.83 23.93 -18.29
C VAL A 785 -29.51 24.84 -19.31
N GLU A 786 -29.74 26.12 -18.99
CA GLU A 786 -30.35 27.10 -19.90
C GLU A 786 -29.52 27.31 -21.18
N ASP A 787 -28.19 27.14 -21.11
CA ASP A 787 -27.29 27.33 -22.26
C ASP A 787 -27.15 26.09 -23.16
N VAL A 788 -27.55 24.90 -22.69
CA VAL A 788 -27.36 23.62 -23.41
C VAL A 788 -28.66 23.19 -24.08
N LYS A 789 -28.79 23.52 -25.36
CA LYS A 789 -29.92 23.12 -26.21
C LYS A 789 -29.95 21.60 -26.41
N SER A 790 -31.13 20.99 -26.24
CA SER A 790 -31.34 19.56 -26.55
C SER A 790 -31.22 19.29 -28.06
N ILE A 791 -31.21 18.01 -28.47
CA ILE A 791 -31.28 17.66 -29.90
C ILE A 791 -32.56 18.23 -30.53
N SER A 792 -33.68 18.13 -29.81
CA SER A 792 -34.97 18.63 -30.26
C SER A 792 -34.96 20.14 -30.46
N ASP A 793 -34.28 20.89 -29.58
CA ASP A 793 -34.15 22.34 -29.71
C ASP A 793 -33.30 22.71 -30.92
N ASN A 794 -32.14 22.07 -31.11
CA ASN A 794 -31.30 22.31 -32.28
C ASN A 794 -32.03 21.97 -33.60
N TYR A 795 -32.81 20.89 -33.63
CA TYR A 795 -33.65 20.54 -34.76
C TYR A 795 -34.72 21.61 -35.01
N ASN A 796 -35.42 22.05 -33.97
CA ASN A 796 -36.47 23.06 -34.09
C ASN A 796 -35.91 24.42 -34.56
N VAL A 797 -34.74 24.82 -34.07
CA VAL A 797 -34.04 26.04 -34.51
C VAL A 797 -33.74 25.99 -36.01
N LEU A 798 -33.23 24.87 -36.54
CA LEU A 798 -33.01 24.73 -37.98
C LEU A 798 -34.32 24.88 -38.77
N ILE A 799 -35.38 24.19 -38.34
CA ILE A 799 -36.69 24.27 -38.98
C ILE A 799 -37.25 25.70 -38.93
N GLU A 800 -37.15 26.39 -37.80
CA GLU A 800 -37.61 27.77 -37.64
C GLU A 800 -36.84 28.74 -38.55
N LYS A 801 -35.54 28.57 -38.72
CA LYS A 801 -34.73 29.37 -39.66
C LYS A 801 -35.19 29.20 -41.10
N ILE A 802 -35.45 27.96 -41.54
CA ILE A 802 -35.94 27.69 -42.90
C ILE A 802 -37.36 28.26 -43.09
N VAL A 803 -38.24 28.11 -42.09
CA VAL A 803 -39.59 28.70 -42.10
C VAL A 803 -39.53 30.23 -42.11
N ASN A 804 -38.58 30.84 -41.39
CA ASN A 804 -38.39 32.29 -41.40
C ASN A 804 -37.95 32.78 -42.79
N TYR A 805 -37.02 32.09 -43.45
CA TYR A 805 -36.65 32.39 -44.83
C TYR A 805 -37.86 32.28 -45.78
N PHE A 806 -38.66 31.23 -45.65
CA PHE A 806 -39.92 31.08 -46.40
C PHE A 806 -40.88 32.26 -46.16
N ASN A 807 -41.04 32.68 -44.91
CA ASN A 807 -41.88 33.82 -44.56
C ASN A 807 -41.32 35.16 -45.08
N GLN A 808 -40.00 35.31 -45.15
CA GLN A 808 -39.38 36.47 -45.81
C GLN A 808 -39.72 36.51 -47.29
N ILE A 809 -39.69 35.37 -48.00
CA ILE A 809 -40.16 35.31 -49.39
C ILE A 809 -41.63 35.73 -49.47
N ASN A 810 -42.47 35.17 -48.59
CA ASN A 810 -43.90 35.50 -48.55
C ASN A 810 -44.15 37.01 -48.36
N ASN A 811 -43.39 37.68 -47.50
CA ASN A 811 -43.53 39.12 -47.25
C ASN A 811 -43.06 39.99 -48.42
N ARG A 812 -42.12 39.51 -49.24
CA ARG A 812 -41.63 40.24 -50.43
C ARG A 812 -42.61 40.22 -51.60
N ILE A 813 -43.48 39.21 -51.69
CA ILE A 813 -44.45 39.07 -52.78
C ILE A 813 -45.43 40.26 -52.85
N PRO A 814 -46.08 40.70 -51.74
CA PRO A 814 -46.88 41.92 -51.72
C PRO A 814 -46.13 43.19 -52.14
N GLU A 815 -44.85 43.32 -51.76
CA GLU A 815 -44.02 44.47 -52.13
C GLU A 815 -43.78 44.52 -53.65
N LEU A 816 -43.52 43.37 -54.28
CA LEU A 816 -43.30 43.28 -55.73
C LEU A 816 -44.51 43.71 -56.55
N PHE A 817 -45.74 43.48 -56.05
CA PHE A 817 -46.94 44.01 -56.70
C PHE A 817 -46.98 45.54 -56.74
N GLN A 818 -46.36 46.21 -55.77
CA GLN A 818 -46.30 47.67 -55.68
C GLN A 818 -45.12 48.26 -56.46
N THR A 819 -43.97 47.59 -56.48
CA THR A 819 -42.71 48.16 -57.00
C THR A 819 -42.36 47.73 -58.43
N SER A 820 -42.73 46.52 -58.87
CA SER A 820 -42.20 45.91 -60.10
C SER A 820 -43.07 46.10 -61.36
N GLY A 821 -44.07 46.99 -61.30
CA GLY A 821 -44.86 47.44 -62.45
C GLY A 821 -45.42 46.30 -63.30
N ASP A 822 -44.92 46.17 -64.53
CA ASP A 822 -45.41 45.19 -65.52
C ASP A 822 -44.78 43.79 -65.39
N ARG A 823 -43.63 43.65 -64.71
CA ARG A 823 -42.90 42.38 -64.54
C ARG A 823 -43.14 41.69 -63.20
N ALA A 824 -43.94 42.30 -62.31
CA ALA A 824 -44.20 41.78 -60.96
C ALA A 824 -44.59 40.30 -60.95
N LEU A 825 -45.46 39.86 -61.87
CA LEU A 825 -45.91 38.46 -61.92
C LEU A 825 -44.83 37.48 -62.41
N GLU A 826 -43.85 37.92 -63.21
CA GLU A 826 -42.70 37.10 -63.63
C GLU A 826 -41.69 36.97 -62.49
N ASP A 827 -41.42 38.07 -61.77
CA ASP A 827 -40.53 38.05 -60.60
C ASP A 827 -41.12 37.20 -59.46
N ILE A 828 -42.45 37.29 -59.26
CA ILE A 828 -43.16 36.46 -58.28
C ILE A 828 -43.12 34.98 -58.66
N GLU A 829 -43.17 34.61 -59.95
CA GLU A 829 -43.02 33.21 -60.40
C GLU A 829 -41.74 32.59 -59.84
N THR A 830 -40.63 33.33 -59.90
CA THR A 830 -39.34 32.82 -59.41
C THR A 830 -39.30 32.64 -57.90
N LEU A 831 -39.95 33.53 -57.13
CA LEU A 831 -40.06 33.40 -55.68
C LEU A 831 -40.99 32.24 -55.27
N VAL A 832 -42.08 32.03 -56.02
CA VAL A 832 -42.97 30.89 -55.78
C VAL A 832 -42.29 29.56 -56.11
N ASN A 833 -41.47 29.51 -57.15
CA ASN A 833 -40.64 28.33 -57.44
C ASN A 833 -39.65 28.02 -56.29
N ASP A 834 -39.03 29.05 -55.69
CA ASP A 834 -38.18 28.87 -54.50
C ASP A 834 -38.99 28.35 -53.29
N MET A 835 -40.21 28.88 -53.10
CA MET A 835 -41.14 28.39 -52.06
C MET A 835 -41.53 26.92 -52.29
N ASP A 836 -41.82 26.53 -53.53
CA ASP A 836 -42.15 25.15 -53.90
C ASP A 836 -40.96 24.20 -53.70
N ALA A 837 -39.75 24.63 -54.09
CA ALA A 837 -38.53 23.85 -53.91
C ALA A 837 -38.23 23.57 -52.43
N ILE A 838 -38.38 24.57 -51.55
CA ILE A 838 -38.22 24.40 -50.10
C ILE A 838 -39.32 23.48 -49.53
N ARG A 839 -40.56 23.62 -50.01
CA ARG A 839 -41.70 22.79 -49.59
C ARG A 839 -41.59 21.33 -50.04
N THR A 840 -40.59 20.95 -50.84
CA THR A 840 -40.24 19.53 -51.05
C THR A 840 -39.75 18.84 -49.77
N ILE A 841 -39.34 19.61 -48.76
CA ILE A 841 -38.97 19.10 -47.43
C ILE A 841 -40.26 18.94 -46.60
N PRO A 842 -40.66 17.70 -46.20
CA PRO A 842 -41.97 17.43 -45.60
C PRO A 842 -42.30 18.25 -44.34
N GLU A 843 -41.33 18.49 -43.46
CA GLU A 843 -41.55 19.26 -42.23
C GLU A 843 -41.77 20.74 -42.51
N ILE A 844 -41.17 21.28 -43.58
CA ILE A 844 -41.38 22.67 -43.97
C ILE A 844 -42.73 22.82 -44.66
N GLU A 845 -43.12 21.86 -45.50
CA GLU A 845 -44.44 21.80 -46.14
C GLU A 845 -45.55 21.98 -45.10
N SER A 846 -45.55 21.13 -44.06
CA SER A 846 -46.59 21.11 -43.02
C SER A 846 -46.65 22.42 -42.22
N LYS A 847 -45.51 23.04 -41.90
CA LYS A 847 -45.44 24.30 -41.16
C LYS A 847 -45.76 25.54 -42.01
N THR A 848 -45.60 25.46 -43.33
CA THR A 848 -45.76 26.62 -44.23
C THR A 848 -47.04 26.56 -45.07
N ALA A 849 -47.79 25.45 -45.06
CA ALA A 849 -48.98 25.24 -45.90
C ALA A 849 -50.00 26.39 -45.80
N GLY A 850 -50.37 26.78 -44.58
CA GLY A 850 -51.32 27.88 -44.39
C GLY A 850 -50.81 29.23 -44.93
N ALA A 851 -49.52 29.52 -44.79
CA ALA A 851 -48.92 30.74 -45.33
C ALA A 851 -48.89 30.69 -46.87
N TYR A 852 -48.40 29.58 -47.43
CA TYR A 852 -48.31 29.33 -48.87
C TYR A 852 -49.66 29.56 -49.58
N TYR A 853 -50.72 28.88 -49.13
CA TYR A 853 -52.03 28.99 -49.78
C TYR A 853 -52.62 30.39 -49.65
N ARG A 854 -52.37 31.11 -48.55
CA ARG A 854 -52.76 32.53 -48.43
C ARG A 854 -51.99 33.41 -49.42
N THR A 855 -50.71 33.15 -49.65
CA THR A 855 -49.91 33.85 -50.65
C THR A 855 -50.46 33.61 -52.06
N VAL A 856 -50.70 32.35 -52.40
CA VAL A 856 -51.29 31.96 -53.70
C VAL A 856 -52.66 32.60 -53.88
N GLU A 857 -53.49 32.62 -52.84
CA GLU A 857 -54.80 33.27 -52.85
C GLU A 857 -54.68 34.80 -52.99
N SER A 858 -53.70 35.43 -52.35
CA SER A 858 -53.42 36.86 -52.52
C SER A 858 -52.98 37.19 -53.96
N ILE A 859 -52.12 36.36 -54.56
CA ILE A 859 -51.72 36.49 -55.97
C ILE A 859 -52.95 36.33 -56.87
N ARG A 860 -53.80 35.34 -56.60
CA ARG A 860 -55.08 35.15 -57.32
C ARG A 860 -56.01 36.35 -57.16
N GLY A 861 -56.10 36.92 -55.96
CA GLY A 861 -56.86 38.13 -55.69
C GLY A 861 -56.35 39.33 -56.50
N HIS A 862 -55.03 39.49 -56.62
CA HIS A 862 -54.42 40.51 -57.49
C HIS A 862 -54.72 40.26 -58.97
N MET A 863 -54.69 39.00 -59.43
CA MET A 863 -55.10 38.65 -60.80
C MET A 863 -56.57 38.98 -61.06
N GLN A 864 -57.46 38.68 -60.12
CA GLN A 864 -58.87 39.04 -60.20
C GLN A 864 -59.09 40.56 -60.13
N GLN A 865 -58.23 41.30 -59.44
CA GLN A 865 -58.26 42.77 -59.47
C GLN A 865 -57.82 43.29 -60.83
N LEU A 866 -56.75 42.76 -61.43
CA LEU A 866 -56.36 43.09 -62.81
C LEU A 866 -57.48 42.78 -63.81
N GLN A 867 -58.18 41.66 -63.62
CA GLN A 867 -59.36 41.29 -64.40
C GLN A 867 -60.48 42.34 -64.23
N ARG A 868 -60.83 42.69 -62.98
CA ARG A 868 -61.86 43.72 -62.68
C ARG A 868 -61.47 45.10 -63.19
N ASP A 869 -60.20 45.47 -63.15
CA ASP A 869 -59.72 46.75 -63.70
C ASP A 869 -59.94 46.81 -65.22
N VAL A 870 -59.78 45.68 -65.93
CA VAL A 870 -60.14 45.59 -67.34
C VAL A 870 -61.65 45.67 -67.53
N GLU A 871 -62.44 44.95 -66.74
CA GLU A 871 -63.91 45.01 -66.78
C GLU A 871 -64.45 46.43 -66.52
N GLN A 872 -63.91 47.16 -65.53
CA GLN A 872 -64.30 48.54 -65.23
C GLN A 872 -63.92 49.51 -66.34
N LEU A 873 -62.78 49.29 -67.01
CA LEU A 873 -62.42 50.05 -68.19
C LEU A 873 -63.34 49.74 -69.38
N LEU A 874 -64.10 48.65 -69.35
CA LEU A 874 -65.08 48.27 -70.38
C LEU A 874 -66.53 48.64 -70.01
N PHE A 875 -66.83 48.96 -68.75
CA PHE A 875 -68.19 49.30 -68.29
C PHE A 875 -68.68 50.64 -68.89
N PRO A 876 -69.93 50.77 -69.36
CA PRO A 876 -70.26 51.74 -70.40
C PRO A 876 -70.46 53.16 -69.85
N LEU A 877 -69.62 54.09 -70.30
CA LEU A 877 -70.08 55.46 -70.54
C LEU A 877 -71.01 55.41 -71.75
N ASP A 878 -72.20 55.99 -71.60
CA ASP A 878 -73.17 56.23 -72.66
C ASP A 878 -72.48 56.57 -73.98
N LEU A 879 -73.02 56.04 -75.08
CA LEU A 879 -72.49 56.10 -76.45
C LEU A 879 -72.12 57.49 -76.99
N GLN A 880 -72.18 58.55 -76.18
CA GLN A 880 -71.76 59.90 -76.49
C GLN A 880 -70.73 60.41 -75.46
N SER A 881 -69.45 60.49 -75.89
CA SER A 881 -68.32 61.32 -75.36
C SER A 881 -67.21 60.75 -74.45
N GLY A 882 -67.11 59.43 -74.20
CA GLY A 882 -65.93 58.86 -73.50
C GLY A 882 -64.86 58.26 -74.44
N THR A 883 -63.62 58.79 -74.46
CA THR A 883 -62.47 58.13 -75.11
C THR A 883 -61.92 56.99 -74.23
N LEU A 884 -62.14 55.74 -74.65
CA LEU A 884 -61.56 54.54 -74.04
C LEU A 884 -60.05 54.45 -74.30
N ASN A 885 -59.25 54.15 -73.27
CA ASN A 885 -57.80 53.98 -73.41
C ASN A 885 -57.43 52.51 -73.67
N TYR A 886 -57.55 52.09 -74.93
CA TYR A 886 -57.21 50.73 -75.38
C TYR A 886 -55.76 50.34 -75.11
N GLY A 887 -54.82 51.30 -75.06
CA GLY A 887 -53.43 51.05 -74.67
C GLY A 887 -53.27 50.60 -73.22
N LYS A 888 -54.07 51.16 -72.30
CA LYS A 888 -54.12 50.74 -70.89
C LYS A 888 -54.67 49.32 -70.75
N ILE A 889 -55.71 48.97 -71.52
CA ILE A 889 -56.27 47.61 -71.55
C ILE A 889 -55.24 46.60 -72.10
N ALA A 890 -54.54 46.95 -73.19
CA ALA A 890 -53.48 46.11 -73.76
C ALA A 890 -52.37 45.81 -72.74
N ARG A 891 -51.96 46.83 -71.97
CA ARG A 891 -50.96 46.70 -70.90
C ARG A 891 -51.45 45.81 -69.75
N LEU A 892 -52.69 45.98 -69.29
CA LEU A 892 -53.27 45.13 -68.23
C LEU A 892 -53.40 43.67 -68.68
N LEU A 893 -53.81 43.43 -69.93
CA LEU A 893 -53.84 42.08 -70.52
C LEU A 893 -52.46 41.46 -70.63
N SER A 894 -51.43 42.22 -71.01
CA SER A 894 -50.05 41.73 -71.02
C SER A 894 -49.59 41.33 -69.62
N ARG A 895 -49.91 42.11 -68.59
CA ARG A 895 -49.62 41.77 -67.19
C ARG A 895 -50.34 40.50 -66.76
N LEU A 896 -51.62 40.33 -67.13
CA LEU A 896 -52.39 39.13 -66.82
C LEU A 896 -51.82 37.89 -67.54
N LYS A 897 -51.38 38.01 -68.80
CA LYS A 897 -50.71 36.93 -69.54
C LYS A 897 -49.44 36.42 -68.88
N ASN A 898 -48.70 37.32 -68.21
CA ASN A 898 -47.51 36.95 -67.45
C ASN A 898 -47.82 36.08 -66.22
N ALA A 899 -49.08 35.91 -65.82
CA ALA A 899 -49.51 34.99 -64.77
C ALA A 899 -49.87 33.58 -65.28
N LYS A 900 -49.55 33.20 -66.52
CA LYS A 900 -49.88 31.86 -67.07
C LYS A 900 -49.37 30.71 -66.17
N TRP A 901 -48.23 30.91 -65.51
CA TRP A 901 -47.64 29.96 -64.58
C TRP A 901 -48.52 29.64 -63.37
N MET A 902 -49.48 30.52 -63.02
CA MET A 902 -50.39 30.31 -61.90
C MET A 902 -51.28 29.07 -62.08
N ASN A 903 -51.53 28.61 -63.29
CA ASN A 903 -52.24 27.35 -63.51
C ASN A 903 -51.46 26.12 -62.99
N ARG A 904 -50.13 26.20 -62.84
CA ARG A 904 -49.33 25.12 -62.22
C ARG A 904 -49.60 25.01 -60.72
N VAL A 905 -49.88 26.15 -60.07
CA VAL A 905 -50.03 26.27 -58.61
C VAL A 905 -51.49 26.26 -58.17
N SER A 906 -52.37 26.89 -58.96
CA SER A 906 -53.83 26.97 -58.78
C SER A 906 -54.52 26.67 -60.12
N PRO A 907 -54.85 25.39 -60.39
CA PRO A 907 -55.42 24.98 -61.67
C PRO A 907 -56.67 25.78 -62.04
N GLY A 908 -56.67 26.33 -63.26
CA GLY A 908 -57.79 27.09 -63.83
C GLY A 908 -57.91 28.55 -63.37
N ALA A 909 -57.05 29.03 -62.46
CA ALA A 909 -57.11 30.42 -61.97
C ALA A 909 -56.78 31.45 -63.05
N TYR A 910 -55.74 31.19 -63.86
CA TYR A 910 -55.41 32.03 -65.00
C TYR A 910 -56.47 31.91 -66.10
N ASP A 911 -56.86 30.68 -66.46
CA ASP A 911 -57.81 30.44 -67.55
C ASP A 911 -59.15 31.10 -67.28
N THR A 912 -59.67 31.04 -66.05
CA THR A 912 -60.93 31.69 -65.67
C THR A 912 -60.84 33.21 -65.82
N SER A 913 -59.73 33.81 -65.37
CA SER A 913 -59.53 35.26 -65.41
C SER A 913 -59.37 35.76 -66.85
N ILE A 914 -58.53 35.11 -67.66
CA ILE A 914 -58.27 35.53 -69.04
C ILE A 914 -59.48 35.25 -69.95
N ASN A 915 -60.18 34.12 -69.80
CA ASN A 915 -61.35 33.79 -70.61
C ASN A 915 -62.50 34.74 -70.32
N ARG A 916 -62.66 35.18 -69.06
CA ARG A 916 -63.69 36.17 -68.70
C ARG A 916 -63.39 37.53 -69.31
N VAL A 917 -62.16 38.03 -69.22
CA VAL A 917 -61.78 39.29 -69.91
C VAL A 917 -61.97 39.16 -71.43
N THR A 918 -61.59 38.02 -72.01
CA THR A 918 -61.81 37.75 -73.44
C THR A 918 -63.28 37.76 -73.81
N ALA A 919 -64.15 37.12 -73.02
CA ALA A 919 -65.59 37.09 -73.24
C ALA A 919 -66.21 38.49 -73.16
N GLU A 920 -65.83 39.30 -72.17
CA GLU A 920 -66.29 40.68 -72.00
C GLU A 920 -65.84 41.58 -73.16
N LEU A 921 -64.60 41.42 -73.63
CA LEU A 921 -64.10 42.14 -74.81
C LEU A 921 -64.85 41.75 -76.09
N ILE A 922 -65.17 40.46 -76.25
CA ILE A 922 -65.97 39.96 -77.37
C ILE A 922 -67.41 40.47 -77.27
N GLN A 923 -68.00 40.49 -76.06
CA GLN A 923 -69.33 41.04 -75.85
C GLN A 923 -69.38 42.53 -76.17
N TYR A 924 -68.43 43.33 -75.66
CA TYR A 924 -68.31 44.74 -76.00
C TYR A 924 -68.15 44.96 -77.52
N PHE A 925 -67.36 44.10 -78.18
CA PHE A 925 -67.26 44.10 -79.64
C PHE A 925 -68.62 43.82 -80.31
N HIS A 926 -69.38 42.83 -79.83
CA HIS A 926 -70.71 42.52 -80.36
C HIS A 926 -71.73 43.62 -80.08
N GLU A 927 -71.65 44.35 -78.96
CA GLU A 927 -72.51 45.51 -78.69
C GLU A 927 -72.25 46.65 -79.67
N LEU A 928 -70.98 46.88 -80.05
CA LEU A 928 -70.63 47.81 -81.12
C LEU A 928 -71.12 47.31 -82.49
N GLU A 929 -70.99 46.02 -82.79
CA GLU A 929 -71.53 45.39 -84.01
C GLU A 929 -73.05 45.54 -84.08
N ASP A 930 -73.79 45.22 -83.03
CA ASP A 930 -75.24 45.35 -82.95
C ASP A 930 -75.70 46.80 -83.12
N SER A 931 -74.99 47.73 -82.47
CA SER A 931 -75.26 49.16 -82.59
C SER A 931 -75.08 49.63 -84.04
N LEU A 932 -74.06 49.13 -84.73
CA LEU A 932 -73.82 49.42 -86.14
C LEU A 932 -74.90 48.81 -87.05
N MET A 933 -75.29 47.55 -86.81
CA MET A 933 -76.25 46.83 -87.66
C MET A 933 -77.69 47.34 -87.49
N LYS A 934 -78.02 47.99 -86.37
CA LYS A 934 -79.32 48.64 -86.13
C LYS A 934 -79.46 50.01 -86.82
N LEU A 935 -78.37 50.60 -87.32
CA LEU A 935 -78.43 51.88 -88.01
C LEU A 935 -79.18 51.74 -89.34
N ASP A 936 -80.20 52.57 -89.53
CA ASP A 936 -80.88 52.70 -90.82
C ASP A 936 -80.02 53.58 -91.73
N LEU A 937 -79.32 52.94 -92.68
CA LEU A 937 -78.46 53.60 -93.66
C LEU A 937 -79.21 53.98 -94.95
N SER A 938 -80.55 53.98 -94.92
CA SER A 938 -81.33 54.49 -96.04
C SER A 938 -81.18 56.01 -96.19
N LEU A 939 -81.54 56.54 -97.36
CA LEU A 939 -81.55 57.99 -97.63
C LEU A 939 -82.44 58.82 -96.68
N ARG A 940 -83.15 58.17 -95.74
CA ARG A 940 -83.99 58.85 -94.73
C ARG A 940 -83.20 59.45 -93.57
N TYR A 941 -82.02 58.90 -93.26
CA TYR A 941 -81.22 59.30 -92.09
C TYR A 941 -79.71 59.37 -92.44
N PRO A 942 -79.27 60.32 -93.27
CA PRO A 942 -77.86 60.45 -93.67
C PRO A 942 -76.89 60.67 -92.49
N GLU A 943 -77.37 61.24 -91.37
CA GLU A 943 -76.61 61.43 -90.13
C GLU A 943 -76.06 60.12 -89.52
N ASN A 944 -76.75 59.00 -89.76
CA ASN A 944 -76.34 57.67 -89.28
C ASN A 944 -75.00 57.21 -89.88
N VAL A 945 -74.56 57.78 -91.01
CA VAL A 945 -73.24 57.47 -91.60
C VAL A 945 -72.11 57.97 -90.69
N SER A 946 -72.25 59.14 -90.05
CA SER A 946 -71.24 59.64 -89.11
C SER A 946 -71.20 58.85 -87.80
N VAL A 947 -72.35 58.31 -87.37
CA VAL A 947 -72.44 57.40 -86.21
C VAL A 947 -71.77 56.06 -86.53
N ALA A 948 -71.97 55.54 -87.75
CA ALA A 948 -71.29 54.35 -88.24
C ALA A 948 -69.77 54.56 -88.30
N GLU A 949 -69.30 55.71 -88.78
CA GLU A 949 -67.88 56.10 -88.79
C GLU A 949 -67.28 56.12 -87.37
N GLY A 950 -67.97 56.74 -86.40
CA GLY A 950 -67.53 56.75 -85.01
C GLY A 950 -67.52 55.37 -84.32
N ILE A 951 -68.40 54.45 -84.72
CA ILE A 951 -68.35 53.05 -84.26
C ILE A 951 -67.16 52.32 -84.92
N PHE A 952 -66.90 52.55 -86.22
CA PHE A 952 -65.75 51.98 -86.91
C PHE A 952 -64.41 52.44 -86.33
N GLU A 953 -64.26 53.70 -85.96
CA GLU A 953 -63.04 54.20 -85.29
C GLU A 953 -62.79 53.52 -83.94
N LYS A 954 -63.85 53.26 -83.16
CA LYS A 954 -63.76 52.50 -81.89
C LYS A 954 -63.37 51.04 -82.14
N ILE A 955 -63.91 50.43 -83.19
CA ILE A 955 -63.56 49.06 -83.59
C ILE A 955 -62.12 48.99 -84.12
N GLU A 956 -61.65 49.98 -84.86
CA GLU A 956 -60.27 50.05 -85.34
C GLU A 956 -59.30 50.24 -84.16
N SER A 957 -59.71 51.00 -83.15
CA SER A 957 -58.92 51.19 -81.92
C SER A 957 -58.78 49.89 -81.10
N LEU A 958 -59.70 48.93 -81.25
CA LEU A 958 -59.59 47.59 -80.64
C LEU A 958 -58.49 46.74 -81.31
N SER A 959 -57.95 47.11 -82.47
CA SER A 959 -56.92 46.33 -83.15
C SER A 959 -55.61 46.20 -82.37
N VAL A 960 -55.33 47.11 -81.43
CA VAL A 960 -54.21 46.99 -80.48
C VAL A 960 -54.35 45.76 -79.58
N LEU A 961 -55.57 45.28 -79.35
CA LEU A 961 -55.89 44.12 -78.52
C LEU A 961 -55.93 42.80 -79.28
N GLU A 962 -55.89 42.80 -80.61
CA GLU A 962 -55.96 41.57 -81.45
C GLU A 962 -54.79 40.61 -81.19
N ARG A 963 -53.60 41.14 -80.83
CA ARG A 963 -52.47 40.29 -80.42
C ARG A 963 -52.75 39.56 -79.10
N SER A 964 -53.59 40.17 -78.25
CA SER A 964 -53.94 39.62 -76.95
C SER A 964 -55.14 38.70 -77.02
N VAL A 965 -56.14 39.03 -77.85
CA VAL A 965 -57.40 38.31 -78.09
C VAL A 965 -57.61 38.15 -79.60
N PRO A 966 -57.08 37.07 -80.21
CA PRO A 966 -57.16 36.84 -81.66
C PRO A 966 -58.59 36.75 -82.21
N GLU A 967 -59.55 36.36 -81.37
CA GLU A 967 -60.96 36.23 -81.71
C GLU A 967 -61.56 37.56 -82.19
N LEU A 968 -61.09 38.70 -81.65
CA LEU A 968 -61.55 40.04 -82.06
C LEU A 968 -61.27 40.31 -83.55
N LYS A 969 -60.13 39.85 -84.08
CA LYS A 969 -59.79 40.03 -85.50
C LYS A 969 -60.77 39.30 -86.40
N LYS A 970 -61.10 38.06 -86.06
CA LYS A 970 -62.05 37.23 -86.81
C LYS A 970 -63.45 37.86 -86.79
N SER A 971 -63.89 38.38 -85.65
CA SER A 971 -65.18 39.06 -85.52
C SER A 971 -65.22 40.39 -86.27
N LYS A 972 -64.12 41.17 -86.24
CA LYS A 972 -63.95 42.40 -87.02
C LYS A 972 -64.10 42.17 -88.52
N ASP A 973 -63.37 41.21 -89.08
CA ASP A 973 -63.41 40.89 -90.51
C ASP A 973 -64.82 40.45 -90.96
N ALA A 974 -65.50 39.64 -90.14
CA ALA A 974 -66.86 39.18 -90.41
C ALA A 974 -67.90 40.32 -90.34
N MET A 975 -67.77 41.23 -89.38
CA MET A 975 -68.65 42.38 -89.24
C MET A 975 -68.51 43.35 -90.42
N VAL A 976 -67.27 43.66 -90.83
CA VAL A 976 -67.00 44.51 -92.01
C VAL A 976 -67.71 43.96 -93.25
N GLN A 977 -67.64 42.65 -93.48
CA GLN A 977 -68.32 42.00 -94.60
C GLN A 977 -69.84 42.15 -94.52
N ARG A 978 -70.45 41.86 -93.35
CA ARG A 978 -71.90 42.04 -93.15
C ARG A 978 -72.35 43.49 -93.36
N PHE A 979 -71.57 44.45 -92.90
CA PHE A 979 -71.87 45.87 -93.10
C PHE A 979 -71.84 46.24 -94.58
N LEU A 980 -70.82 45.79 -95.31
CA LEU A 980 -70.71 45.99 -96.76
C LEU A 980 -71.89 45.35 -97.52
N GLU A 981 -72.31 44.13 -97.14
CA GLU A 981 -73.48 43.46 -97.70
C GLU A 981 -74.78 44.25 -97.44
N SER A 982 -74.96 44.79 -96.23
CA SER A 982 -76.11 45.62 -95.87
C SER A 982 -76.17 46.92 -96.68
N VAL A 983 -75.04 47.62 -96.81
CA VAL A 983 -74.90 48.83 -97.64
C VAL A 983 -75.19 48.49 -99.12
N GLN A 984 -74.61 47.42 -99.64
CA GLN A 984 -74.83 46.98 -101.02
C GLN A 984 -76.30 46.59 -101.28
N GLY A 985 -76.96 45.94 -100.32
CA GLY A 985 -78.39 45.63 -100.37
C GLY A 985 -79.26 46.88 -100.48
N ASN A 986 -78.90 47.96 -99.77
CA ASN A 986 -79.57 49.25 -99.89
C ASN A 986 -79.33 49.92 -101.25
N PHE A 987 -78.10 49.86 -101.79
CA PHE A 987 -77.81 50.34 -103.14
C PHE A 987 -78.60 49.59 -104.23
N ASN A 988 -78.69 48.26 -104.14
CA ASN A 988 -79.45 47.44 -105.08
C ASN A 988 -80.96 47.79 -105.04
N ARG A 989 -81.51 48.09 -103.85
CA ARG A 989 -82.89 48.58 -103.68
C ARG A 989 -83.12 49.94 -104.33
N ILE A 990 -82.15 50.86 -104.23
CA ILE A 990 -82.19 52.15 -104.93
C ILE A 990 -82.17 51.92 -106.45
N GLN A 991 -81.29 51.05 -106.94
CA GLN A 991 -81.16 50.76 -108.37
C GLN A 991 -82.43 50.13 -108.98
N ALA A 992 -83.14 49.27 -108.25
CA ALA A 992 -84.39 48.65 -108.71
C ALA A 992 -85.59 49.61 -108.76
N LYS A 993 -85.59 50.70 -107.97
CA LYS A 993 -86.74 51.61 -107.84
C LYS A 993 -86.82 52.71 -108.91
N PHE A 994 -85.74 52.97 -109.65
CA PHE A 994 -85.62 54.13 -110.54
C PHE A 994 -85.39 53.84 -112.05
N ASN A 995 -85.39 52.57 -112.49
CA ASN A 995 -85.25 52.07 -113.90
C ASN A 995 -84.76 53.10 -114.97
N LEU A 996 -83.45 53.39 -114.98
CA LEU A 996 -82.81 54.54 -115.64
C LEU A 996 -82.34 54.29 -117.11
N GLN A 997 -83.19 53.89 -118.05
CA GLN A 997 -82.77 53.69 -119.47
C GLN A 997 -83.73 54.25 -120.55
N ASP A 998 -83.82 55.59 -120.74
CA ASP A 998 -84.41 56.16 -121.99
C ASP A 998 -83.73 57.49 -122.47
N ILE A 999 -83.86 57.78 -123.76
CA ILE A 999 -82.86 58.25 -124.76
C ILE A 999 -82.65 59.78 -124.92
N THR A 1000 -83.28 60.64 -124.11
CA THR A 1000 -83.29 62.10 -124.35
C THR A 1000 -81.96 62.85 -124.11
N LEU A 1001 -80.96 62.24 -123.47
CA LEU A 1001 -79.71 62.93 -123.09
C LEU A 1001 -78.60 62.89 -124.17
N TYR A 1002 -78.78 62.10 -125.23
CA TYR A 1002 -77.77 61.91 -126.30
C TYR A 1002 -77.61 63.17 -127.17
N GLN A 1003 -78.67 63.96 -127.35
CA GLN A 1003 -78.65 65.17 -128.18
C GLN A 1003 -77.94 66.36 -127.51
N MET A 1004 -78.00 66.49 -126.18
CA MET A 1004 -77.36 67.61 -125.45
C MET A 1004 -75.83 67.49 -125.34
N LYS A 1005 -75.26 66.28 -125.51
CA LYS A 1005 -73.79 66.10 -125.50
C LYS A 1005 -73.12 66.40 -126.84
N GLN A 1006 -73.89 66.45 -127.94
CA GLN A 1006 -73.35 66.72 -129.27
C GLN A 1006 -73.02 68.21 -129.47
N GLU A 1007 -73.85 69.11 -128.91
CA GLU A 1007 -73.63 70.56 -128.91
C GLU A 1007 -72.38 70.97 -128.09
N LEU A 1008 -71.99 70.17 -127.10
CA LEU A 1008 -70.78 70.42 -126.30
C LEU A 1008 -69.48 70.21 -127.08
N LYS A 1009 -69.49 69.37 -128.13
CA LYS A 1009 -68.31 69.08 -128.98
C LYS A 1009 -68.04 70.17 -130.03
N GLU A 1010 -69.05 70.93 -130.45
CA GLU A 1010 -68.87 72.01 -131.42
C GLU A 1010 -68.18 73.24 -130.79
N LEU A 1011 -68.41 73.50 -129.51
CA LEU A 1011 -67.73 74.58 -128.76
C LEU A 1011 -66.24 74.29 -128.51
N GLU A 1012 -65.84 73.02 -128.39
CA GLU A 1012 -64.43 72.62 -128.25
C GLU A 1012 -63.60 72.79 -129.54
N GLN A 1013 -64.26 72.92 -130.70
CA GLN A 1013 -63.59 73.08 -132.00
C GLN A 1013 -63.21 74.53 -132.30
N ILE A 1014 -64.03 75.50 -131.84
CA ILE A 1014 -63.78 76.94 -131.97
C ILE A 1014 -62.52 77.37 -131.18
N ILE A 1015 -62.20 76.67 -130.08
CA ILE A 1015 -60.98 76.92 -129.28
C ILE A 1015 -59.70 76.57 -130.07
N ARG A 1016 -59.74 75.58 -130.98
CA ARG A 1016 -58.57 75.19 -131.79
C ARG A 1016 -58.28 76.17 -132.93
N GLU A 1017 -59.30 76.84 -133.46
CA GLU A 1017 -59.14 77.83 -134.54
C GLU A 1017 -58.45 79.12 -134.05
N TYR A 1018 -58.47 79.40 -132.75
CA TYR A 1018 -57.80 80.55 -132.14
C TYR A 1018 -56.28 80.34 -131.96
N GLU A 1019 -55.82 79.10 -131.79
CA GLU A 1019 -54.39 78.78 -131.67
C GLU A 1019 -53.61 78.97 -132.99
N ASP A 1020 -54.30 78.93 -134.14
CA ASP A 1020 -53.69 79.13 -135.47
C ASP A 1020 -53.37 80.59 -135.81
N LEU A 1021 -53.91 81.55 -135.04
CA LEU A 1021 -53.62 83.00 -135.19
C LEU A 1021 -52.35 83.44 -134.43
N HIS A 1022 -51.63 82.51 -133.81
CA HIS A 1022 -50.46 82.83 -133.00
C HIS A 1022 -49.28 83.34 -133.85
N SER A 1023 -48.77 84.51 -133.49
CA SER A 1023 -47.67 85.26 -134.12
C SER A 1023 -46.41 84.45 -134.49
N ALA A 1024 -46.10 83.36 -133.79
CA ALA A 1024 -44.98 82.46 -134.13
C ALA A 1024 -45.21 81.67 -135.44
N ARG A 1025 -46.45 81.24 -135.74
CA ARG A 1025 -46.79 80.54 -137.00
C ARG A 1025 -46.85 81.49 -138.21
N VAL A 1026 -47.11 82.77 -137.99
CA VAL A 1026 -47.08 83.82 -139.03
C VAL A 1026 -45.65 84.11 -139.50
N PHE A 1027 -44.66 84.04 -138.60
CA PHE A 1027 -43.24 84.25 -138.94
C PHE A 1027 -42.66 83.11 -139.79
N LEU A 1028 -43.07 81.86 -139.51
CA LEU A 1028 -42.63 80.65 -140.24
C LEU A 1028 -43.15 80.59 -141.69
N ARG A 1029 -44.40 81.01 -141.95
CA ARG A 1029 -44.95 81.11 -143.32
C ARG A 1029 -44.31 82.21 -144.17
N LYS A 1030 -43.74 83.25 -143.56
CA LYS A 1030 -43.06 84.33 -144.29
C LYS A 1030 -41.69 83.93 -144.85
N HIS A 1031 -41.15 82.80 -144.40
CA HIS A 1031 -39.82 82.29 -144.76
C HIS A 1031 -39.87 80.85 -145.32
N ASP A 1032 -41.06 80.36 -145.71
CA ASP A 1032 -41.28 79.03 -146.31
C ASP A 1032 -40.75 77.83 -145.49
N PHE A 1033 -40.72 77.95 -144.16
CA PHE A 1033 -40.38 76.85 -143.26
C PHE A 1033 -41.65 76.27 -142.61
N SER A 1034 -41.81 74.94 -142.67
CA SER A 1034 -43.00 74.24 -142.14
C SER A 1034 -42.98 74.02 -140.62
N ASP A 1035 -41.85 74.30 -139.95
CA ASP A 1035 -41.57 74.12 -138.53
C ASP A 1035 -40.25 74.87 -138.22
N ILE A 1036 -40.11 75.41 -137.00
CA ILE A 1036 -38.88 76.06 -136.51
C ILE A 1036 -37.65 75.13 -136.59
N ASN A 1037 -37.84 73.81 -136.56
CA ASN A 1037 -36.76 72.84 -136.69
C ASN A 1037 -36.12 72.80 -138.10
N LYS A 1038 -36.73 73.45 -139.12
CA LYS A 1038 -36.17 73.54 -140.47
C LYS A 1038 -35.29 74.78 -140.72
N LEU A 1039 -35.02 75.59 -139.69
CA LEU A 1039 -34.14 76.76 -139.76
C LEU A 1039 -32.63 76.44 -139.59
N ASN A 1040 -32.26 75.15 -139.59
CA ASN A 1040 -30.86 74.66 -139.66
C ASN A 1040 -30.71 73.53 -140.67
#